data_AF-A0A3P8QEF8-F1
#
_entry.id   AF-A0A3P8QEF8-F1
#
_cell.length_a   1.000
_cell.length_b   1.000
_cell.length_c   1.000
_cell.angle_alpha   90.00
_cell.angle_beta   90.00
_cell.angle_gamma   90.00
#
_symmetry.space_group_name_H-M   'P 1'
#
loop_
_entity.id
_entity.type
_entity.pdbx_description
1 polymer ?
#
loop_
_entity_poly.entity_id
_entity_poly.type
_entity_poly.pdbx_seq_one_letter_code
_entity_poly.pdbx_strand_id
1 'polypeptide(L)'
;MMDQDLNFSTGVEWHITNGTICEVSFLLIRYFSIIRYVETMFLSTETNLEKLLDDLGLEQYYRKKLTLRKILEIDEKTITDQPAKSNSNPPWFFLKKMMMVNVTARNVTYTTVCKSDSDGVSGSQEFNMPNPLDIITALFLCSDGFVQQEMALKMSMCQFSVPLLLPNCDTNQCTLMLWAMRDIVKKYRPQSLSESKGFIEDRIVLSELPMISFVRLGECSSSKSEILNKLLSNSQQYHDTFVHRNMECGDSPRAIPNGLTEITWYLPCGNTNIDIFSQPVAVANLRGDIESFETQYSFLCQTSAAVFVFFGDLDESECSLLTNINQKTQIFLVGNGESNNEVLRTVANKLGLSNNNIITKKKQKNDADFVQTLRKKVRDVVKNSKIKMTIEQMADIAYKLGILVDEDSPECQTAKTNAEAITAEIHDIHKYKENQLPCQGELWKELTCLEKEEFRLQHIESRNIEDYRSELQMQKKQLRKKQNSYNMSTAITCFIIAISSPGTERFYFLKWMQMNLDNLSHVKLSELREKYKEKCKNSENKEEIKEIDRQISNSSLGTEHFFREMGQIYEASLSLPQTDPARQQLQHLPKLCAELLLDGFPLELVDGDASNIPLRWVSDVLSQLSDLVSPNRKILVVTVIGVQGTGKSTLLNTMFGVQFAVSSGRCTRGAFMSLIKIDEDMKKVLNCDFMLIIDTEGLKSPELAQLDNSYEHDNELATLVVGLSDVTIVNVAMENSTEMKDILQIVVHAFLRMKEVGKKPKCVFVHQNVSDVSAHEKNLRDRKLLLEQLNEMTQAAARMEKKEENKSFTDVMEYSPDTGNWYIPGLWNGNPPMAPVSAGYSEAVYEKSYLLPKNQSQDSNTTQLLSSVCVCTPYSQASRVTVSG
;
A
#
# COMPACT_ATOMS: atom_id res chain seq x y z
N MET A 1 37.80 25.62 -33.72
CA MET A 1 37.44 26.95 -34.24
C MET A 1 36.99 27.79 -33.05
N MET A 2 37.80 28.79 -32.69
CA MET A 2 37.54 29.99 -31.86
C MET A 2 36.87 29.73 -30.49
N ASP A 3 37.52 29.82 -29.33
CA ASP A 3 38.37 30.90 -28.74
C ASP A 3 37.72 32.28 -28.69
N GLN A 4 37.58 32.82 -27.46
CA GLN A 4 37.53 34.21 -26.97
C GLN A 4 36.78 34.23 -25.63
N ASP A 5 37.13 34.96 -24.59
CA ASP A 5 38.24 35.83 -24.21
C ASP A 5 37.98 36.14 -22.72
N LEU A 6 39.02 36.27 -21.89
CA LEU A 6 39.00 37.20 -20.74
C LEU A 6 40.43 37.36 -20.19
N ASN A 7 41.08 38.40 -20.71
CA ASN A 7 42.29 39.00 -20.16
C ASN A 7 42.03 39.62 -18.79
N PHE A 8 42.90 39.35 -17.82
CA PHE A 8 43.28 40.34 -16.81
C PHE A 8 44.81 40.34 -16.66
N SER A 9 45.41 41.48 -16.99
CA SER A 9 46.82 41.76 -16.77
C SER A 9 47.05 42.16 -15.32
N THR A 10 48.04 41.55 -14.66
CA THR A 10 48.93 42.25 -13.74
C THR A 10 50.27 41.53 -13.74
N GLY A 11 51.33 42.25 -14.11
CA GLY A 11 52.69 41.72 -14.15
C GLY A 11 53.29 41.56 -12.76
N VAL A 12 54.02 40.47 -12.58
CA VAL A 12 55.17 40.37 -11.66
C VAL A 12 56.16 39.37 -12.29
N GLU A 13 57.31 39.86 -12.77
CA GLU A 13 58.45 39.01 -13.14
C GLU A 13 59.05 38.38 -11.89
N TRP A 14 59.10 37.05 -11.84
CA TRP A 14 59.94 36.32 -10.89
C TRP A 14 61.02 35.56 -11.67
N HIS A 15 62.27 36.00 -11.54
CA HIS A 15 63.43 35.22 -11.92
C HIS A 15 63.53 33.99 -10.99
N ILE A 16 63.21 32.81 -11.52
CA ILE A 16 63.45 31.53 -10.83
C ILE A 16 64.72 30.91 -11.42
N THR A 17 65.74 30.74 -10.58
CA THR A 17 66.99 30.07 -10.90
C THR A 17 66.77 28.56 -11.06
N ASN A 18 67.51 27.93 -11.97
CA ASN A 18 67.39 26.52 -12.39
C ASN A 18 67.48 25.45 -11.26
N GLY A 19 67.84 25.82 -10.03
CA GLY A 19 67.87 24.90 -8.88
C GLY A 19 66.49 24.54 -8.33
N THR A 20 65.53 25.45 -8.39
CA THR A 20 64.20 25.27 -7.76
C THR A 20 63.26 24.39 -8.61
N ILE A 21 63.50 24.31 -9.93
CA ILE A 21 62.69 23.48 -10.84
C ILE A 21 62.92 21.99 -10.56
N CYS A 22 64.14 21.58 -10.19
CA CYS A 22 64.45 20.18 -9.87
C CYS A 22 63.79 19.72 -8.57
N GLU A 23 63.76 20.55 -7.53
CA GLU A 23 63.13 20.21 -6.25
C GLU A 23 61.60 20.19 -6.35
N VAL A 24 60.99 21.13 -7.08
CA VAL A 24 59.53 21.16 -7.31
C VAL A 24 59.10 19.98 -8.18
N SER A 25 59.91 19.58 -9.17
CA SER A 25 59.65 18.39 -9.99
C SER A 25 59.73 17.09 -9.17
N PHE A 26 60.70 16.98 -8.25
CA PHE A 26 60.81 15.81 -7.36
C PHE A 26 59.65 15.73 -6.34
N LEU A 27 59.20 16.88 -5.83
CA LEU A 27 58.03 16.97 -4.95
C LEU A 27 56.73 16.65 -5.69
N LEU A 28 56.55 17.13 -6.92
CA LEU A 28 55.40 16.80 -7.76
C LEU A 28 55.38 15.32 -8.14
N ILE A 29 56.53 14.72 -8.50
CA ILE A 29 56.60 13.28 -8.80
C ILE A 29 56.28 12.44 -7.55
N ARG A 30 56.76 12.83 -6.35
CA ARG A 30 56.36 12.17 -5.10
C ARG A 30 54.89 12.39 -4.77
N TYR A 31 54.35 13.58 -5.01
CA TYR A 31 52.94 13.88 -4.77
C TYR A 31 52.03 13.11 -5.72
N PHE A 32 52.38 13.01 -7.01
CA PHE A 32 51.69 12.18 -7.98
C PHE A 32 51.89 10.69 -7.73
N SER A 33 53.06 10.23 -7.25
CA SER A 33 53.24 8.84 -6.82
C SER A 33 52.46 8.52 -5.54
N ILE A 34 52.33 9.46 -4.60
CA ILE A 34 51.49 9.28 -3.40
C ILE A 34 50.02 9.32 -3.78
N ILE A 35 49.58 10.20 -4.68
CA ILE A 35 48.21 10.19 -5.21
C ILE A 35 47.96 8.90 -5.99
N ARG A 36 48.88 8.44 -6.84
CA ARG A 36 48.74 7.15 -7.52
C ARG A 36 48.73 5.97 -6.55
N TYR A 37 49.52 6.03 -5.47
CA TYR A 37 49.60 5.00 -4.44
C TYR A 37 48.37 5.01 -3.52
N VAL A 38 47.76 6.19 -3.30
CA VAL A 38 46.49 6.37 -2.60
C VAL A 38 45.31 5.97 -3.51
N GLU A 39 45.36 6.29 -4.81
CA GLU A 39 44.40 5.84 -5.82
C GLU A 39 44.48 4.32 -6.05
N THR A 40 45.68 3.70 -6.01
CA THR A 40 45.80 2.23 -6.02
C THR A 40 45.52 1.58 -4.67
N MET A 41 45.58 2.30 -3.54
CA MET A 41 45.02 1.84 -2.26
C MET A 41 43.49 1.97 -2.19
N PHE A 42 42.88 2.74 -3.11
CA PHE A 42 41.43 2.83 -3.35
C PHE A 42 40.98 1.98 -4.55
N LEU A 43 41.74 0.96 -4.93
CA LEU A 43 41.16 -0.21 -5.59
C LEU A 43 40.39 -0.98 -4.51
N SER A 44 39.13 -0.57 -4.28
CA SER A 44 38.19 -1.36 -3.49
C SER A 44 38.17 -2.76 -4.09
N THR A 45 38.63 -3.75 -3.34
CA THR A 45 38.28 -5.14 -3.61
C THR A 45 36.75 -5.18 -3.63
N GLU A 46 36.19 -5.33 -4.83
CA GLU A 46 34.74 -5.44 -5.08
C GLU A 46 34.15 -6.39 -4.03
N THR A 47 33.23 -5.89 -3.21
CA THR A 47 32.67 -6.72 -2.13
C THR A 47 31.78 -7.80 -2.74
N ASN A 48 31.59 -8.92 -2.02
CA ASN A 48 30.67 -9.97 -2.47
C ASN A 48 29.24 -9.42 -2.67
N LEU A 49 28.87 -8.37 -1.94
CA LEU A 49 27.61 -7.65 -2.12
C LEU A 49 27.59 -6.87 -3.43
N GLU A 50 28.59 -6.03 -3.68
CA GLU A 50 28.67 -5.20 -4.90
C GLU A 50 28.60 -6.06 -6.16
N LYS A 51 29.35 -7.18 -6.18
CA LYS A 51 29.32 -8.13 -7.29
C LYS A 51 27.94 -8.76 -7.49
N LEU A 52 27.28 -9.21 -6.42
CA LEU A 52 25.93 -9.75 -6.51
C LEU A 52 24.92 -8.68 -6.97
N LEU A 53 25.08 -7.44 -6.52
CA LEU A 53 24.21 -6.34 -6.92
C LEU A 53 24.41 -5.97 -8.39
N ASP A 54 25.62 -6.09 -8.94
CA ASP A 54 25.87 -5.95 -10.38
C ASP A 54 25.22 -7.09 -11.17
N ASP A 55 25.40 -8.35 -10.73
CA ASP A 55 24.75 -9.53 -11.31
C ASP A 55 23.21 -9.41 -11.31
N LEU A 56 22.65 -8.80 -10.26
CA LEU A 56 21.22 -8.50 -10.11
C LEU A 56 20.81 -7.16 -10.73
N GLY A 57 21.71 -6.39 -11.36
CA GLY A 57 21.42 -5.07 -11.94
C GLY A 57 20.81 -4.06 -10.96
N LEU A 58 21.18 -4.15 -9.68
CA LEU A 58 20.73 -3.31 -8.57
C LEU A 58 21.81 -2.36 -8.03
N GLU A 59 23.06 -2.44 -8.51
CA GLU A 59 24.21 -1.67 -8.02
C GLU A 59 23.90 -0.17 -7.83
N GLN A 60 23.30 0.46 -8.85
CA GLN A 60 22.96 1.88 -8.80
C GLN A 60 21.98 2.26 -7.66
N TYR A 61 21.13 1.33 -7.25
CA TYR A 61 20.11 1.53 -6.22
C TYR A 61 20.65 1.29 -4.82
N TYR A 62 21.80 0.65 -4.66
CA TYR A 62 22.43 0.52 -3.36
C TYR A 62 22.71 1.89 -2.72
N ARG A 63 23.18 2.85 -3.54
CA ARG A 63 23.45 4.24 -3.13
C ARG A 63 22.25 5.18 -3.29
N LYS A 64 21.56 5.12 -4.44
CA LYS A 64 20.47 6.07 -4.75
C LYS A 64 19.13 5.72 -4.08
N LYS A 65 18.97 4.46 -3.66
CA LYS A 65 17.73 3.84 -3.19
C LYS A 65 16.63 3.79 -4.26
N LEU A 66 15.91 2.68 -4.28
CA LEU A 66 14.73 2.49 -5.10
C LEU A 66 13.53 3.17 -4.42
N THR A 67 12.75 3.92 -5.19
CA THR A 67 11.60 4.69 -4.70
C THR A 67 10.28 4.12 -5.22
N LEU A 68 9.19 4.33 -4.48
CA LEU A 68 7.84 3.86 -4.88
C LEU A 68 7.46 4.39 -6.27
N ARG A 69 7.77 5.65 -6.55
CA ARG A 69 7.52 6.27 -7.85
C ARG A 69 8.14 5.48 -9.01
N LYS A 70 9.33 4.90 -8.83
CA LYS A 70 9.97 4.10 -9.88
C LYS A 70 9.33 2.72 -10.04
N ILE A 71 8.78 2.15 -8.97
CA ILE A 71 8.12 0.84 -9.01
C ILE A 71 6.71 0.94 -9.61
N LEU A 72 6.00 2.06 -9.37
CA LEU A 72 4.66 2.31 -9.90
C LEU A 72 4.67 2.79 -11.36
N GLU A 73 5.84 3.10 -11.92
CA GLU A 73 5.96 3.52 -13.32
C GLU A 73 5.61 2.36 -14.25
N ILE A 74 4.72 2.60 -15.21
CA ILE A 74 4.30 1.56 -16.17
C ILE A 74 5.32 1.49 -17.32
N ASP A 75 6.10 0.40 -17.39
CA ASP A 75 7.14 0.17 -18.41
C ASP A 75 6.83 -1.01 -19.37
N GLU A 76 7.61 -1.15 -20.46
CA GLU A 76 7.40 -2.23 -21.47
C GLU A 76 7.63 -3.63 -20.89
N LYS A 77 8.55 -3.76 -19.92
CA LYS A 77 8.82 -5.00 -19.16
C LYS A 77 7.66 -5.35 -18.21
N THR A 78 6.81 -4.37 -17.91
CA THR A 78 5.58 -4.52 -17.14
C THR A 78 4.46 -5.13 -17.99
N ILE A 79 4.64 -5.34 -19.30
CA ILE A 79 3.54 -5.58 -20.25
C ILE A 79 3.68 -6.86 -21.08
N THR A 80 4.87 -7.44 -21.20
CA THR A 80 5.04 -8.76 -21.85
C THR A 80 5.01 -9.90 -20.83
N ASP A 81 3.95 -10.68 -20.86
CA ASP A 81 3.80 -11.93 -20.07
C ASP A 81 4.31 -13.18 -20.81
N GLN A 82 4.99 -12.99 -21.95
CA GLN A 82 5.85 -14.06 -22.42
C GLN A 82 6.96 -14.23 -21.38
N PRO A 83 7.45 -15.45 -21.08
CA PRO A 83 8.81 -15.62 -20.59
C PRO A 83 9.68 -15.00 -21.69
N ALA A 84 9.90 -13.69 -21.58
CA ALA A 84 10.33 -12.89 -22.69
C ALA A 84 11.70 -13.45 -23.06
N LYS A 85 11.81 -13.81 -24.33
CA LYS A 85 13.07 -14.21 -24.97
C LYS A 85 14.03 -13.01 -24.97
N SER A 86 14.47 -12.56 -23.80
CA SER A 86 15.58 -11.64 -23.52
C SER A 86 15.47 -11.11 -22.08
N ASN A 87 16.46 -11.40 -21.24
CA ASN A 87 16.94 -10.50 -20.17
C ASN A 87 15.92 -9.87 -19.20
N SER A 88 14.91 -10.59 -18.67
CA SER A 88 14.23 -10.11 -17.45
C SER A 88 15.22 -10.21 -16.29
N ASN A 89 15.27 -9.21 -15.42
CA ASN A 89 16.17 -9.18 -14.26
C ASN A 89 15.39 -9.68 -13.02
N PRO A 90 15.82 -10.75 -12.30
CA PRO A 90 15.03 -11.41 -11.26
C PRO A 90 14.41 -10.49 -10.19
N PRO A 91 15.14 -9.51 -9.61
CA PRO A 91 14.58 -8.53 -8.70
C PRO A 91 13.34 -7.79 -9.21
N TRP A 92 13.33 -7.38 -10.49
CA TRP A 92 12.20 -6.64 -11.06
C TRP A 92 10.96 -7.53 -11.23
N PHE A 93 11.17 -8.79 -11.60
CA PHE A 93 10.09 -9.77 -11.66
C PHE A 93 9.47 -9.99 -10.26
N PHE A 94 10.32 -10.17 -9.25
CA PHE A 94 9.86 -10.31 -7.86
C PHE A 94 9.06 -9.07 -7.42
N LEU A 95 9.61 -7.85 -7.59
CA LEU A 95 8.95 -6.61 -7.20
C LEU A 95 7.58 -6.45 -7.87
N LYS A 96 7.50 -6.68 -9.18
CA LYS A 96 6.27 -6.55 -9.95
C LYS A 96 5.18 -7.51 -9.45
N LYS A 97 5.52 -8.80 -9.33
CA LYS A 97 4.59 -9.79 -8.77
C LYS A 97 4.21 -9.47 -7.32
N MET A 98 5.11 -8.89 -6.54
CA MET A 98 4.81 -8.49 -5.16
C MET A 98 3.89 -7.29 -5.05
N MET A 99 4.04 -6.27 -5.89
CA MET A 99 3.10 -5.15 -5.92
C MET A 99 1.67 -5.59 -6.26
N MET A 100 1.53 -6.65 -7.05
CA MET A 100 0.26 -7.32 -7.37
C MET A 100 -0.22 -8.33 -6.31
N VAL A 101 0.50 -8.47 -5.19
CA VAL A 101 0.19 -9.44 -4.12
C VAL A 101 0.16 -10.90 -4.61
N ASN A 102 0.97 -11.24 -5.61
CA ASN A 102 0.98 -12.56 -6.22
C ASN A 102 1.90 -13.52 -5.44
N VAL A 103 1.32 -14.59 -4.91
CA VAL A 103 2.03 -15.63 -4.13
C VAL A 103 3.09 -16.40 -4.93
N THR A 104 3.11 -16.29 -6.27
CA THR A 104 4.12 -16.90 -7.12
C THR A 104 5.39 -16.05 -7.28
N ALA A 105 5.48 -14.89 -6.62
CA ALA A 105 6.62 -13.98 -6.78
C ALA A 105 7.99 -14.58 -6.48
N ARG A 106 8.05 -15.61 -5.61
CA ARG A 106 9.30 -16.30 -5.25
C ARG A 106 9.73 -17.38 -6.27
N ASN A 107 8.87 -17.74 -7.22
CA ASN A 107 9.13 -18.74 -8.25
C ASN A 107 9.79 -18.07 -9.44
N VAL A 108 11.11 -17.96 -9.42
CA VAL A 108 11.90 -17.32 -10.47
C VAL A 108 12.53 -18.40 -11.35
N THR A 109 11.78 -18.98 -12.29
CA THR A 109 12.37 -19.83 -13.33
C THR A 109 12.31 -19.20 -14.71
N TYR A 110 13.44 -19.28 -15.41
CA TYR A 110 13.53 -18.95 -16.83
C TYR A 110 13.31 -20.24 -17.62
N THR A 111 12.22 -20.30 -18.39
CA THR A 111 12.08 -21.31 -19.44
C THR A 111 12.50 -20.70 -20.78
N THR A 112 13.79 -20.77 -21.10
CA THR A 112 14.24 -20.52 -22.48
C THR A 112 13.87 -21.73 -23.34
N VAL A 113 12.75 -21.63 -24.07
CA VAL A 113 12.48 -22.54 -25.19
C VAL A 113 13.39 -22.14 -26.35
N CYS A 114 14.64 -22.60 -26.32
CA CYS A 114 15.48 -22.62 -27.52
C CYS A 114 14.91 -23.71 -28.44
N LYS A 115 14.15 -23.31 -29.47
CA LYS A 115 13.94 -24.16 -30.64
C LYS A 115 15.29 -24.25 -31.36
N SER A 116 16.10 -25.24 -31.02
CA SER A 116 17.21 -25.63 -31.90
C SER A 116 16.64 -26.49 -33.02
N ASP A 117 16.47 -25.89 -34.20
CA ASP A 117 16.40 -26.64 -35.45
C ASP A 117 17.80 -27.20 -35.76
N SER A 118 18.19 -28.25 -35.04
CA SER A 118 19.28 -29.16 -35.43
C SER A 118 19.35 -30.31 -34.43
N ASP A 119 19.26 -31.53 -34.95
CA ASP A 119 19.47 -32.79 -34.23
C ASP A 119 20.74 -32.77 -33.37
N GLY A 120 20.62 -33.20 -32.10
CA GLY A 120 21.74 -33.68 -31.30
C GLY A 120 22.06 -32.89 -30.03
N VAL A 121 21.68 -33.48 -28.88
CA VAL A 121 22.15 -33.19 -27.50
C VAL A 121 21.69 -31.84 -26.91
N SER A 122 20.52 -31.86 -26.28
CA SER A 122 20.05 -30.80 -25.38
C SER A 122 20.86 -30.79 -24.07
N GLY A 123 21.99 -30.08 -24.06
CA GLY A 123 22.59 -29.60 -22.82
C GLY A 123 21.89 -28.31 -22.41
N SER A 124 20.99 -28.36 -21.43
CA SER A 124 20.52 -27.16 -20.75
C SER A 124 21.71 -26.54 -20.01
N GLN A 125 22.23 -25.40 -20.48
CA GLN A 125 23.07 -24.57 -19.63
C GLN A 125 22.20 -24.09 -18.47
N GLU A 126 22.31 -24.73 -17.31
CA GLU A 126 21.76 -24.24 -16.05
C GLU A 126 22.47 -22.93 -15.72
N PHE A 127 21.84 -21.79 -16.01
CA PHE A 127 22.22 -20.55 -15.35
C PHE A 127 21.95 -20.73 -13.85
N ASN A 128 22.96 -20.50 -13.00
CA ASN A 128 22.80 -20.50 -11.55
C ASN A 128 21.79 -19.41 -11.15
N MET A 129 20.54 -19.78 -10.99
CA MET A 129 19.50 -18.84 -10.55
C MET A 129 19.79 -18.39 -9.12
N PRO A 130 19.70 -17.08 -8.82
CA PRO A 130 19.92 -16.58 -7.48
C PRO A 130 18.89 -17.15 -6.51
N ASN A 131 19.28 -17.37 -5.26
CA ASN A 131 18.33 -17.82 -4.25
C ASN A 131 17.26 -16.72 -4.05
N PRO A 132 15.96 -17.06 -3.88
CA PRO A 132 14.93 -16.06 -3.62
C PRO A 132 15.24 -15.16 -2.42
N LEU A 133 15.96 -15.67 -1.41
CA LEU A 133 16.38 -14.88 -0.26
C LEU A 133 17.47 -13.85 -0.59
N ASP A 134 18.36 -14.13 -1.55
CA ASP A 134 19.33 -13.15 -2.05
C ASP A 134 18.61 -12.00 -2.73
N ILE A 135 17.61 -12.30 -3.57
CA ILE A 135 16.78 -11.28 -4.24
C ILE A 135 16.06 -10.41 -3.21
N ILE A 136 15.38 -11.02 -2.24
CA ILE A 136 14.65 -10.29 -1.19
C ILE A 136 15.60 -9.40 -0.39
N THR A 137 16.72 -9.96 0.07
CA THR A 137 17.69 -9.22 0.89
C THR A 137 18.31 -8.06 0.11
N ALA A 138 18.71 -8.29 -1.14
CA ALA A 138 19.26 -7.25 -2.02
C ALA A 138 18.26 -6.12 -2.27
N LEU A 139 16.99 -6.46 -2.53
CA LEU A 139 15.93 -5.47 -2.72
C LEU A 139 15.69 -4.63 -1.47
N PHE A 140 15.62 -5.23 -0.29
CA PHE A 140 15.48 -4.46 0.96
C PHE A 140 16.68 -3.52 1.17
N LEU A 141 17.91 -3.97 0.91
CA LEU A 141 19.12 -3.13 1.03
C LEU A 141 19.15 -1.98 0.00
N CYS A 142 18.61 -2.20 -1.20
CA CYS A 142 18.59 -1.23 -2.29
C CYS A 142 17.35 -0.32 -2.31
N SER A 143 16.42 -0.48 -1.38
CA SER A 143 15.15 0.26 -1.35
C SER A 143 15.13 1.36 -0.30
N ASP A 144 14.35 2.41 -0.53
CA ASP A 144 14.04 3.41 0.50
C ASP A 144 13.05 2.84 1.54
N GLY A 145 12.85 3.58 2.64
CA GLY A 145 11.97 3.13 3.72
C GLY A 145 10.51 2.94 3.31
N PHE A 146 10.03 3.62 2.27
CA PHE A 146 8.64 3.51 1.81
C PHE A 146 8.43 2.27 0.95
N VAL A 147 9.39 1.96 0.08
CA VAL A 147 9.41 0.72 -0.70
C VAL A 147 9.57 -0.49 0.23
N GLN A 148 10.46 -0.43 1.22
CA GLN A 148 10.62 -1.49 2.22
C GLN A 148 9.31 -1.75 2.98
N GLN A 149 8.60 -0.68 3.36
CA GLN A 149 7.30 -0.78 4.03
C GLN A 149 6.23 -1.42 3.15
N GLU A 150 6.11 -0.98 1.89
CA GLU A 150 5.16 -1.57 0.94
C GLU A 150 5.48 -3.04 0.64
N MET A 151 6.75 -3.37 0.44
CA MET A 151 7.20 -4.76 0.26
C MET A 151 6.82 -5.63 1.45
N ALA A 152 7.09 -5.18 2.68
CA ALA A 152 6.76 -5.93 3.89
C ALA A 152 5.25 -6.12 4.05
N LEU A 153 4.44 -5.11 3.75
CA LEU A 153 2.98 -5.20 3.74
C LEU A 153 2.49 -6.27 2.74
N LYS A 154 2.94 -6.20 1.49
CA LYS A 154 2.53 -7.11 0.41
C LYS A 154 3.01 -8.54 0.66
N MET A 155 4.25 -8.72 1.12
CA MET A 155 4.77 -10.02 1.56
C MET A 155 3.91 -10.62 2.67
N SER A 156 3.50 -9.81 3.64
CA SER A 156 2.61 -10.22 4.74
C SER A 156 1.20 -10.60 4.27
N MET A 157 0.68 -9.98 3.20
CA MET A 157 -0.59 -10.37 2.56
C MET A 157 -0.47 -11.70 1.80
N CYS A 158 0.70 -11.99 1.23
CA CYS A 158 1.01 -13.27 0.60
C CYS A 158 1.36 -14.39 1.61
N GLN A 159 1.31 -14.13 2.91
CA GLN A 159 1.74 -15.06 3.99
C GLN A 159 3.23 -15.45 3.93
N PHE A 160 4.05 -14.57 3.34
CA PHE A 160 5.50 -14.71 3.34
C PHE A 160 6.06 -14.16 4.65
N SER A 161 7.21 -14.68 5.09
CA SER A 161 7.92 -14.06 6.21
C SER A 161 8.58 -12.75 5.80
N VAL A 162 8.54 -11.75 6.68
CA VAL A 162 9.14 -10.43 6.45
C VAL A 162 10.48 -10.32 7.20
N PRO A 163 11.44 -9.50 6.74
CA PRO A 163 12.68 -9.26 7.48
C PRO A 163 12.40 -8.59 8.85
N LEU A 164 12.88 -9.21 9.93
CA LEU A 164 12.96 -8.60 11.27
C LEU A 164 14.33 -7.96 11.47
N LEU A 165 15.40 -8.74 11.29
CA LEU A 165 16.78 -8.25 11.31
C LEU A 165 17.38 -8.45 9.91
N LEU A 166 17.65 -7.35 9.22
CA LEU A 166 18.28 -7.33 7.90
C LEU A 166 19.81 -7.29 8.06
N PRO A 167 20.57 -8.27 7.54
CA PRO A 167 22.02 -8.29 7.66
C PRO A 167 22.65 -7.41 6.59
N ASN A 168 23.80 -6.82 6.90
CA ASN A 168 24.73 -6.27 5.92
C ASN A 168 25.99 -7.13 5.92
N CYS A 169 26.21 -7.88 4.83
CA CYS A 169 27.33 -8.81 4.71
C CYS A 169 28.70 -8.13 4.66
N ASP A 170 28.77 -6.84 4.32
CA ASP A 170 30.04 -6.12 4.21
C ASP A 170 30.49 -5.53 5.56
N THR A 171 29.53 -5.15 6.42
CA THR A 171 29.82 -4.49 7.70
C THR A 171 29.63 -5.37 8.93
N ASN A 172 29.11 -6.60 8.77
CA ASN A 172 28.65 -7.48 9.85
C ASN A 172 27.63 -6.82 10.81
N GLN A 173 27.06 -5.67 10.43
CA GLN A 173 25.99 -5.02 11.16
C GLN A 173 24.64 -5.56 10.69
N CYS A 174 23.62 -5.42 11.53
CA CYS A 174 22.25 -5.69 11.14
C CYS A 174 21.34 -4.53 11.55
N THR A 175 20.22 -4.43 10.85
CA THR A 175 19.20 -3.41 11.06
C THR A 175 17.89 -4.08 11.45
N LEU A 176 17.30 -3.65 12.57
CA LEU A 176 15.93 -3.96 12.94
C LEU A 176 14.99 -3.18 12.02
N MET A 177 14.17 -3.92 11.28
CA MET A 177 13.26 -3.38 10.26
C MET A 177 11.91 -2.97 10.88
N LEU A 178 11.94 -2.03 11.83
CA LEU A 178 10.75 -1.56 12.55
C LEU A 178 9.84 -0.74 11.63
N TRP A 179 10.37 0.28 10.95
CA TRP A 179 9.63 1.15 10.04
C TRP A 179 8.97 0.35 8.91
N ALA A 180 9.69 -0.62 8.33
CA ALA A 180 9.16 -1.48 7.27
C ALA A 180 7.89 -2.25 7.71
N MET A 181 7.78 -2.62 8.99
CA MET A 181 6.63 -3.39 9.49
C MET A 181 5.47 -2.52 10.02
N ARG A 182 5.67 -1.20 10.17
CA ARG A 182 4.67 -0.29 10.78
C ARG A 182 3.30 -0.33 10.10
N ASP A 183 3.26 -0.58 8.79
CA ASP A 183 1.99 -0.57 8.03
C ASP A 183 1.23 -1.90 8.03
N ILE A 184 1.79 -2.95 8.65
CA ILE A 184 1.15 -4.26 8.70
C ILE A 184 0.03 -4.26 9.75
N VAL A 185 -1.21 -4.11 9.27
CA VAL A 185 -2.44 -4.29 10.07
C VAL A 185 -2.96 -5.71 9.92
N LYS A 186 -3.29 -6.36 11.03
CA LYS A 186 -3.82 -7.73 11.05
C LYS A 186 -5.14 -7.81 11.81
N LYS A 187 -6.06 -8.61 11.26
CA LYS A 187 -7.32 -8.98 11.89
C LYS A 187 -7.26 -10.41 12.37
N TYR A 188 -7.69 -10.67 13.58
CA TYR A 188 -7.75 -12.04 14.10
C TYR A 188 -8.77 -12.17 15.22
N ARG A 189 -9.13 -13.41 15.54
CA ARG A 189 -10.07 -13.74 16.61
C ARG A 189 -9.42 -14.73 17.57
N PRO A 190 -8.90 -14.27 18.72
CA PRO A 190 -8.42 -15.19 19.75
C PRO A 190 -9.58 -16.01 20.32
N GLN A 191 -9.25 -17.15 20.93
CA GLN A 191 -10.27 -18.06 21.49
C GLN A 191 -11.19 -17.38 22.52
N SER A 192 -10.68 -16.40 23.27
CA SER A 192 -11.47 -15.61 24.24
C SER A 192 -12.62 -14.83 23.61
N LEU A 193 -12.53 -14.49 22.32
CA LEU A 193 -13.55 -13.76 21.56
C LEU A 193 -14.36 -14.67 20.62
N SER A 194 -14.17 -15.99 20.68
CA SER A 194 -14.89 -16.96 19.83
C SER A 194 -16.40 -16.93 20.09
N GLU A 195 -16.81 -16.96 21.37
CA GLU A 195 -18.22 -16.98 21.77
C GLU A 195 -18.96 -15.69 21.39
N SER A 196 -18.32 -14.53 21.61
CA SER A 196 -18.88 -13.22 21.26
C SER A 196 -18.83 -12.91 19.76
N LYS A 197 -18.19 -13.77 18.96
CA LYS A 197 -17.84 -13.55 17.55
C LYS A 197 -17.08 -12.23 17.31
N GLY A 198 -16.42 -11.71 18.36
CA GLY A 198 -15.60 -10.49 18.30
C GLY A 198 -14.34 -10.68 17.48
N PHE A 199 -13.59 -9.62 17.23
CA PHE A 199 -12.29 -9.68 16.57
C PHE A 199 -11.39 -8.55 17.10
N ILE A 200 -10.08 -8.71 16.91
CA ILE A 200 -9.07 -7.69 17.15
C ILE A 200 -8.51 -7.29 15.78
N GLU A 201 -8.39 -5.99 15.55
CA GLU A 201 -7.73 -5.39 14.40
C GLU A 201 -6.70 -4.41 14.94
N ASP A 202 -5.42 -4.68 14.70
CA ASP A 202 -4.33 -3.87 15.25
C ASP A 202 -3.08 -3.92 14.34
N ARG A 203 -2.21 -2.92 14.48
CA ARG A 203 -0.89 -2.91 13.85
C ARG A 203 0.01 -3.90 14.57
N ILE A 204 0.62 -4.80 13.80
CA ILE A 204 1.35 -5.93 14.37
C ILE A 204 2.56 -5.51 15.21
N VAL A 205 3.12 -4.33 14.93
CA VAL A 205 4.24 -3.75 15.68
C VAL A 205 3.84 -3.27 17.07
N LEU A 206 2.56 -2.92 17.29
CA LEU A 206 2.00 -2.49 18.57
C LEU A 206 1.38 -3.65 19.37
N SER A 207 1.10 -4.77 18.72
CA SER A 207 0.48 -5.93 19.36
C SER A 207 1.46 -6.67 20.27
N GLU A 208 1.06 -6.89 21.54
CA GLU A 208 1.83 -7.67 22.52
C GLU A 208 1.73 -9.18 22.26
N LEU A 209 2.55 -9.69 21.35
CA LEU A 209 2.56 -11.11 20.97
C LEU A 209 3.72 -11.88 21.62
N PRO A 210 3.52 -13.14 22.04
CA PRO A 210 4.63 -14.01 22.38
C PRO A 210 5.40 -14.39 21.11
N MET A 211 6.69 -14.08 21.07
CA MET A 211 7.57 -14.46 19.96
C MET A 211 8.27 -15.80 20.24
N ILE A 212 8.23 -16.72 19.28
CA ILE A 212 8.93 -18.00 19.32
C ILE A 212 10.00 -18.00 18.24
N SER A 213 11.25 -18.17 18.65
CA SER A 213 12.38 -18.09 17.72
C SER A 213 12.95 -19.46 17.42
N PHE A 214 13.36 -19.65 16.18
CA PHE A 214 13.93 -20.89 15.68
C PHE A 214 15.30 -20.60 15.08
N VAL A 215 16.31 -21.26 15.61
CA VAL A 215 17.72 -21.05 15.24
C VAL A 215 18.40 -22.37 14.92
N ARG A 216 19.58 -22.34 14.30
CA ARG A 216 20.37 -23.52 13.95
C ARG A 216 21.77 -23.38 14.56
N LEU A 217 22.26 -24.49 15.10
CA LEU A 217 23.63 -24.68 15.56
C LEU A 217 24.23 -25.87 14.79
N GLY A 218 25.31 -25.63 14.07
CA GLY A 218 25.99 -26.63 13.26
C GLY A 218 25.21 -27.10 12.03
N GLU A 219 25.66 -28.22 11.45
CA GLU A 219 25.03 -28.82 10.28
C GLU A 219 23.85 -29.72 10.66
N CYS A 220 22.65 -29.36 10.18
CA CYS A 220 21.44 -30.14 10.42
C CYS A 220 21.06 -30.93 9.16
N SER A 221 20.77 -32.23 9.34
CA SER A 221 20.26 -33.09 8.27
C SER A 221 18.83 -32.75 7.83
N SER A 222 18.05 -32.09 8.68
CA SER A 222 16.68 -31.64 8.37
C SER A 222 16.62 -30.14 8.09
N SER A 223 15.77 -29.75 7.14
CA SER A 223 15.51 -28.35 6.84
C SER A 223 14.64 -27.73 7.93
N LYS A 224 15.24 -26.85 8.75
CA LYS A 224 14.55 -26.06 9.78
C LYS A 224 13.32 -25.34 9.20
N SER A 225 13.51 -24.56 8.14
CA SER A 225 12.44 -23.76 7.53
C SER A 225 11.30 -24.61 6.96
N GLU A 226 11.59 -25.80 6.43
CA GLU A 226 10.54 -26.72 5.97
C GLU A 226 9.67 -27.23 7.13
N ILE A 227 10.30 -27.56 8.27
CA ILE A 227 9.59 -27.97 9.48
C ILE A 227 8.74 -26.81 10.02
N LEU A 228 9.22 -25.57 9.92
CA LEU A 228 8.46 -24.38 10.33
C LEU A 228 7.22 -24.16 9.45
N ASN A 229 7.32 -24.32 8.13
CA ASN A 229 6.16 -24.25 7.23
C ASN A 229 5.12 -25.31 7.63
N LYS A 230 5.56 -26.56 7.84
CA LYS A 230 4.67 -27.63 8.34
C LYS A 230 4.09 -27.33 9.73
N LEU A 231 4.81 -26.61 10.59
CA LEU A 231 4.33 -26.21 11.91
C LEU A 231 3.21 -25.16 11.82
N LEU A 232 3.35 -24.19 10.92
CA LEU A 232 2.43 -23.06 10.76
C LEU A 232 1.20 -23.35 9.88
N SER A 233 1.24 -24.39 9.06
CA SER A 233 0.16 -24.69 8.10
C SER A 233 -0.52 -26.04 8.34
N ASN A 234 -1.83 -26.11 8.15
CA ASN A 234 -2.55 -27.38 8.08
C ASN A 234 -2.28 -28.06 6.73
N SER A 235 -2.39 -29.40 6.65
CA SER A 235 -2.12 -30.15 5.42
C SER A 235 -2.98 -29.71 4.23
N GLN A 236 -4.20 -29.22 4.49
CA GLN A 236 -5.14 -28.73 3.47
C GLN A 236 -4.86 -27.28 3.04
N GLN A 237 -4.05 -26.53 3.79
CA GLN A 237 -3.73 -25.12 3.58
C GLN A 237 -2.23 -24.90 3.68
N TYR A 238 -1.45 -25.85 3.15
CA TYR A 238 0.01 -25.76 3.16
C TYR A 238 0.45 -24.54 2.37
N HIS A 239 1.32 -23.74 2.98
CA HIS A 239 1.91 -22.57 2.35
C HIS A 239 3.36 -22.43 2.78
N ASP A 240 4.23 -22.09 1.83
CA ASP A 240 5.66 -21.95 2.08
C ASP A 240 6.00 -20.60 2.67
N THR A 241 5.65 -20.33 3.93
CA THR A 241 5.95 -19.03 4.57
C THR A 241 7.44 -18.69 4.54
N PHE A 242 8.30 -19.65 4.88
CA PHE A 242 9.76 -19.52 4.83
C PHE A 242 10.34 -20.25 3.62
N VAL A 243 11.34 -19.64 2.96
CA VAL A 243 12.07 -20.29 1.86
C VAL A 243 12.81 -21.52 2.38
N HIS A 244 12.73 -22.67 1.69
CA HIS A 244 13.46 -23.88 2.05
C HIS A 244 14.03 -24.61 0.82
N ARG A 245 14.95 -25.55 1.07
CA ARG A 245 15.73 -26.24 0.02
C ARG A 245 14.92 -26.96 -1.05
N ASN A 246 13.71 -27.43 -0.72
CA ASN A 246 12.88 -28.18 -1.68
C ASN A 246 11.95 -27.26 -2.50
N MET A 247 12.03 -25.94 -2.32
CA MET A 247 11.38 -24.98 -3.20
C MET A 247 12.21 -24.76 -4.45
N GLU A 248 11.57 -24.26 -5.49
CA GLU A 248 12.23 -23.80 -6.71
C GLU A 248 13.29 -22.73 -6.39
N CYS A 249 14.52 -22.92 -6.89
CA CYS A 249 15.71 -22.11 -6.57
C CYS A 249 16.06 -22.02 -5.07
N GLY A 250 15.45 -22.84 -4.21
CA GLY A 250 15.66 -22.81 -2.77
C GLY A 250 16.96 -23.49 -2.32
N ASP A 251 17.50 -24.38 -3.15
CA ASP A 251 18.78 -25.07 -2.97
C ASP A 251 19.97 -24.32 -3.58
N SER A 252 19.71 -23.27 -4.38
CA SER A 252 20.74 -22.35 -4.86
C SER A 252 21.57 -21.81 -3.69
N PRO A 253 22.91 -21.71 -3.86
CA PRO A 253 23.80 -21.24 -2.80
C PRO A 253 23.44 -19.79 -2.43
N ARG A 254 23.33 -19.54 -1.12
CA ARG A 254 23.03 -18.21 -0.57
C ARG A 254 24.30 -17.38 -0.49
N ALA A 255 24.26 -16.14 -0.94
CA ALA A 255 25.40 -15.23 -0.89
C ALA A 255 25.30 -14.22 0.27
N ILE A 256 24.16 -13.54 0.41
CA ILE A 256 23.98 -12.42 1.37
C ILE A 256 22.98 -12.64 2.53
N PRO A 257 22.03 -13.60 2.53
CA PRO A 257 20.97 -13.65 3.56
C PRO A 257 21.39 -14.39 4.84
N ASN A 258 22.63 -14.86 4.97
CA ASN A 258 23.07 -15.44 6.24
C ASN A 258 23.10 -14.32 7.30
N GLY A 259 22.52 -14.58 8.48
CA GLY A 259 22.26 -13.56 9.51
C GLY A 259 20.89 -12.88 9.41
N LEU A 260 20.14 -13.11 8.32
CA LEU A 260 18.77 -12.63 8.17
C LEU A 260 17.87 -13.31 9.20
N THR A 261 17.17 -12.51 10.00
CA THR A 261 16.09 -13.01 10.84
C THR A 261 14.78 -12.65 10.18
N GLU A 262 14.03 -13.66 9.75
CA GLU A 262 12.68 -13.50 9.21
C GLU A 262 11.64 -13.61 10.34
N ILE A 263 10.52 -12.90 10.25
CA ILE A 263 9.38 -12.99 11.16
C ILE A 263 8.07 -13.23 10.40
N THR A 264 7.17 -13.99 11.00
CA THR A 264 5.78 -14.18 10.53
C THR A 264 4.86 -14.32 11.73
N TRP A 265 3.54 -14.32 11.49
CA TRP A 265 2.54 -14.37 12.54
C TRP A 265 1.51 -15.45 12.26
N TYR A 266 1.25 -16.28 13.27
CA TYR A 266 0.08 -17.13 13.28
C TYR A 266 -1.07 -16.41 13.98
N LEU A 267 -2.21 -16.32 13.29
CA LEU A 267 -3.37 -15.57 13.72
C LEU A 267 -4.61 -16.48 13.72
N PRO A 268 -5.26 -16.72 14.88
CA PRO A 268 -6.43 -17.59 14.94
C PRO A 268 -7.68 -16.94 14.31
N CYS A 269 -8.54 -17.76 13.71
CA CYS A 269 -9.87 -17.35 13.21
C CYS A 269 -11.01 -17.55 14.23
N GLY A 270 -10.70 -18.18 15.37
CA GLY A 270 -11.62 -18.46 16.46
C GLY A 270 -12.38 -19.77 16.27
N ASN A 271 -11.94 -20.65 15.37
CA ASN A 271 -12.51 -21.96 15.13
C ASN A 271 -11.53 -23.05 15.61
N THR A 272 -11.86 -23.71 16.71
CA THR A 272 -11.01 -24.73 17.34
C THR A 272 -10.70 -25.94 16.47
N ASN A 273 -11.50 -26.19 15.42
CA ASN A 273 -11.28 -27.31 14.50
C ASN A 273 -10.24 -26.97 13.41
N ILE A 274 -10.00 -25.68 13.16
CA ILE A 274 -9.10 -25.20 12.10
C ILE A 274 -7.83 -24.60 12.74
N ASP A 275 -7.97 -23.91 13.87
CA ASP A 275 -6.88 -23.19 14.52
C ASP A 275 -5.83 -24.13 15.13
N ILE A 276 -4.57 -23.94 14.73
CA ILE A 276 -3.39 -24.65 15.23
C ILE A 276 -3.01 -24.15 16.62
N PHE A 277 -3.08 -22.82 16.81
CA PHE A 277 -2.84 -22.12 18.06
C PHE A 277 -4.07 -21.29 18.42
N SER A 278 -4.49 -21.33 19.68
CA SER A 278 -5.69 -20.63 20.15
C SER A 278 -5.48 -19.14 20.46
N GLN A 279 -4.22 -18.70 20.44
CA GLN A 279 -3.75 -17.34 20.67
C GLN A 279 -2.84 -16.93 19.52
N PRO A 280 -2.74 -15.63 19.18
CA PRO A 280 -1.81 -15.16 18.18
C PRO A 280 -0.36 -15.37 18.64
N VAL A 281 0.54 -15.70 17.70
CA VAL A 281 1.96 -16.01 17.96
C VAL A 281 2.83 -15.41 16.89
N ALA A 282 3.91 -14.73 17.27
CA ALA A 282 4.96 -14.33 16.35
C ALA A 282 6.01 -15.44 16.25
N VAL A 283 6.48 -15.74 15.05
CA VAL A 283 7.49 -16.79 14.81
C VAL A 283 8.66 -16.18 14.06
N ALA A 284 9.85 -16.25 14.66
CA ALA A 284 11.09 -15.76 14.08
C ALA A 284 12.01 -16.91 13.63
N ASN A 285 12.68 -16.74 12.49
CA ASN A 285 13.53 -17.72 11.86
C ASN A 285 14.88 -17.09 11.48
N LEU A 286 15.94 -17.40 12.24
CA LEU A 286 17.30 -16.94 11.92
C LEU A 286 17.94 -17.80 10.82
N ARG A 287 18.44 -17.19 9.76
CA ARG A 287 19.20 -17.83 8.68
C ARG A 287 20.69 -17.86 9.02
N GLY A 288 21.36 -18.95 8.65
CA GLY A 288 22.78 -19.15 8.96
C GLY A 288 23.00 -20.02 10.20
N ASP A 289 24.20 -19.95 10.75
CA ASP A 289 24.60 -20.62 11.99
C ASP A 289 24.70 -19.60 13.12
N ILE A 290 24.18 -19.93 14.31
CA ILE A 290 24.25 -19.01 15.47
C ILE A 290 25.69 -18.76 15.91
N GLU A 291 26.64 -19.66 15.63
CA GLU A 291 28.05 -19.45 15.91
C GLU A 291 28.62 -18.22 15.18
N SER A 292 28.13 -17.94 13.97
CA SER A 292 28.55 -16.79 13.17
C SER A 292 27.76 -15.51 13.45
N PHE A 293 26.63 -15.58 14.17
CA PHE A 293 25.66 -14.50 14.33
C PHE A 293 25.24 -14.30 15.79
N GLU A 294 26.23 -14.09 16.67
CA GLU A 294 26.03 -13.95 18.12
C GLU A 294 25.10 -12.78 18.47
N THR A 295 25.24 -11.63 17.80
CA THR A 295 24.41 -10.43 18.05
C THR A 295 22.92 -10.71 17.79
N GLN A 296 22.60 -11.32 16.65
CA GLN A 296 21.24 -11.71 16.28
C GLN A 296 20.70 -12.77 17.24
N TYR A 297 21.53 -13.76 17.62
CA TYR A 297 21.13 -14.78 18.58
C TYR A 297 20.83 -14.20 19.97
N SER A 298 21.69 -13.31 20.47
CA SER A 298 21.50 -12.59 21.73
C SER A 298 20.22 -11.74 21.72
N PHE A 299 19.93 -11.07 20.61
CA PHE A 299 18.68 -10.34 20.42
C PHE A 299 17.47 -11.26 20.55
N LEU A 300 17.47 -12.41 19.86
CA LEU A 300 16.37 -13.38 19.94
C LEU A 300 16.20 -13.97 21.34
N CYS A 301 17.29 -14.22 22.06
CA CYS A 301 17.27 -14.69 23.45
C CYS A 301 16.72 -13.67 24.45
N GLN A 302 16.70 -12.38 24.13
CA GLN A 302 16.16 -11.34 25.01
C GLN A 302 14.71 -10.96 24.68
N THR A 303 14.31 -11.15 23.42
CA THR A 303 13.00 -10.73 22.89
C THR A 303 11.97 -11.88 22.82
N SER A 304 12.42 -13.13 22.73
CA SER A 304 11.53 -14.28 22.53
C SER A 304 10.99 -14.84 23.85
N ALA A 305 9.79 -15.40 23.82
CA ALA A 305 9.24 -16.22 24.90
C ALA A 305 9.95 -17.59 25.01
N ALA A 306 10.34 -18.15 23.86
CA ALA A 306 11.20 -19.34 23.79
C ALA A 306 12.07 -19.35 22.53
N VAL A 307 13.23 -20.01 22.62
CA VAL A 307 14.13 -20.26 21.50
C VAL A 307 14.30 -21.75 21.29
N PHE A 308 13.97 -22.23 20.09
CA PHE A 308 14.15 -23.62 19.66
C PHE A 308 15.42 -23.72 18.80
N VAL A 309 16.43 -24.38 19.34
CA VAL A 309 17.74 -24.57 18.71
C VAL A 309 17.74 -25.91 17.98
N PHE A 310 17.77 -25.88 16.66
CA PHE A 310 17.98 -27.05 15.83
C PHE A 310 19.46 -27.40 15.78
N PHE A 311 19.80 -28.66 16.04
CA PHE A 311 21.17 -29.15 16.01
C PHE A 311 21.26 -30.52 15.32
N GLY A 312 22.43 -30.81 14.74
CA GLY A 312 22.78 -32.11 14.17
C GLY A 312 23.58 -32.94 15.17
N ASP A 313 24.90 -32.93 15.02
CA ASP A 313 25.85 -33.44 15.99
C ASP A 313 26.38 -32.26 16.82
N LEU A 314 26.42 -32.39 18.14
CA LEU A 314 26.86 -31.32 19.05
C LEU A 314 28.30 -31.57 19.50
N ASP A 315 29.16 -30.57 19.32
CA ASP A 315 30.51 -30.56 19.86
C ASP A 315 30.59 -29.76 21.18
N GLU A 316 31.54 -30.10 22.06
CA GLU A 316 31.69 -29.44 23.38
C GLU A 316 32.01 -27.93 23.26
N SER A 317 32.65 -27.48 22.17
CA SER A 317 32.96 -26.07 21.90
C SER A 317 31.70 -25.25 21.60
N GLU A 318 30.78 -25.80 20.80
CA GLU A 318 29.51 -25.17 20.40
C GLU A 318 28.57 -24.96 21.61
N CYS A 319 28.77 -25.73 22.67
CA CYS A 319 27.97 -25.69 23.88
C CYS A 319 28.21 -24.42 24.73
N SER A 320 29.36 -23.76 24.57
CA SER A 320 29.71 -22.54 25.32
C SER A 320 28.82 -21.34 24.94
N LEU A 321 28.43 -21.26 23.66
CA LEU A 321 27.56 -20.21 23.13
C LEU A 321 26.16 -20.25 23.74
N LEU A 322 25.64 -21.45 24.01
CA LEU A 322 24.32 -21.64 24.63
C LEU A 322 24.32 -21.21 26.12
N THR A 323 25.46 -21.30 26.80
CA THR A 323 25.59 -21.01 28.23
C THR A 323 25.88 -19.55 28.57
N ASN A 324 26.41 -18.76 27.62
CA ASN A 324 26.91 -17.40 27.88
C ASN A 324 25.84 -16.29 27.80
N ILE A 325 24.59 -16.62 27.49
CA ILE A 325 23.54 -15.63 27.24
C ILE A 325 22.60 -15.51 28.44
N ASN A 326 22.35 -14.27 28.86
CA ASN A 326 21.53 -13.90 30.00
C ASN A 326 20.10 -14.50 29.85
N GLN A 327 19.80 -15.56 30.60
CA GLN A 327 18.65 -16.46 30.36
C GLN A 327 17.31 -15.88 30.85
N LYS A 328 16.77 -14.87 30.16
CA LYS A 328 15.37 -14.48 30.36
C LYS A 328 14.38 -15.46 29.71
N THR A 329 14.84 -16.22 28.72
CA THR A 329 13.98 -16.96 27.78
C THR A 329 14.17 -18.48 27.89
N GLN A 330 13.09 -19.24 27.67
CA GLN A 330 13.15 -20.71 27.69
C GLN A 330 13.82 -21.26 26.44
N ILE A 331 14.86 -22.09 26.61
CA ILE A 331 15.55 -22.74 25.50
C ILE A 331 15.01 -24.18 25.33
N PHE A 332 14.78 -24.57 24.08
CA PHE A 332 14.41 -25.92 23.67
C PHE A 332 15.43 -26.44 22.66
N LEU A 333 15.91 -27.66 22.87
CA LEU A 333 16.85 -28.31 21.96
C LEU A 333 16.08 -29.25 21.03
N VAL A 334 16.26 -29.10 19.72
CA VAL A 334 15.55 -29.85 18.68
C VAL A 334 16.55 -30.64 17.83
N GLY A 335 16.65 -31.94 18.08
CA GLY A 335 17.63 -32.81 17.44
C GLY A 335 17.02 -33.80 16.45
N ASN A 336 17.77 -34.13 15.40
CA ASN A 336 17.40 -35.18 14.45
C ASN A 336 18.31 -36.41 14.63
N GLY A 337 17.78 -37.53 15.13
CA GLY A 337 18.54 -38.78 15.32
C GLY A 337 19.02 -39.06 16.75
N GLU A 338 19.73 -40.17 16.91
CA GLU A 338 20.38 -40.59 18.15
C GLU A 338 21.70 -39.81 18.32
N SER A 339 21.60 -38.52 18.64
CA SER A 339 22.76 -37.75 19.09
C SER A 339 23.34 -38.40 20.34
N ASN A 340 24.66 -38.29 20.53
CA ASN A 340 25.36 -38.83 21.69
C ASN A 340 24.68 -38.34 22.99
N ASN A 341 23.92 -39.23 23.63
CA ASN A 341 23.07 -38.90 24.78
C ASN A 341 23.87 -38.31 25.96
N GLU A 342 25.18 -38.57 26.04
CA GLU A 342 26.05 -38.06 27.11
C GLU A 342 26.38 -36.57 26.94
N VAL A 343 26.72 -36.11 25.75
CA VAL A 343 26.99 -34.69 25.47
C VAL A 343 25.72 -33.88 25.66
N LEU A 344 24.60 -34.36 25.12
CA LEU A 344 23.29 -33.73 25.30
C LEU A 344 22.87 -33.60 26.77
N ARG A 345 23.11 -34.62 27.59
CA ARG A 345 22.84 -34.58 29.04
C ARG A 345 23.74 -33.57 29.75
N THR A 346 25.02 -33.52 29.38
CA THR A 346 25.98 -32.55 29.94
C THR A 346 25.55 -31.12 29.63
N VAL A 347 25.14 -30.85 28.38
CA VAL A 347 24.64 -29.54 27.94
C VAL A 347 23.33 -29.18 28.62
N ALA A 348 22.38 -30.11 28.68
CA ALA A 348 21.11 -29.91 29.36
C ALA A 348 21.32 -29.59 30.85
N ASN A 349 22.24 -30.29 31.52
CA ASN A 349 22.59 -30.02 32.91
C ASN A 349 23.26 -28.65 33.09
N LYS A 350 24.19 -28.26 32.20
CA LYS A 350 24.83 -26.94 32.22
C LYS A 350 23.84 -25.80 32.00
N LEU A 351 22.82 -26.02 31.18
CA LEU A 351 21.77 -25.05 30.87
C LEU A 351 20.57 -25.09 31.83
N GLY A 352 20.56 -26.00 32.83
CA GLY A 352 19.43 -26.20 33.73
C GLY A 352 18.15 -26.70 33.04
N LEU A 353 18.28 -27.34 31.89
CA LEU A 353 17.15 -27.80 31.07
C LEU A 353 16.59 -29.12 31.58
N SER A 354 15.26 -29.22 31.64
CA SER A 354 14.58 -30.47 31.95
C SER A 354 14.48 -31.37 30.73
N ASN A 355 14.20 -32.67 30.92
CA ASN A 355 13.90 -33.60 29.82
C ASN A 355 12.74 -33.12 28.92
N ASN A 356 11.88 -32.22 29.41
CA ASN A 356 10.78 -31.65 28.63
C ASN A 356 11.23 -30.60 27.59
N ASN A 357 12.45 -30.07 27.72
CA ASN A 357 13.05 -29.07 26.85
C ASN A 357 13.78 -29.69 25.65
N ILE A 358 14.01 -31.01 25.67
CA ILE A 358 14.70 -31.73 24.60
C ILE A 358 13.65 -32.43 23.73
N ILE A 359 13.68 -32.16 22.44
CA ILE A 359 12.77 -32.70 21.43
C ILE A 359 13.61 -33.44 20.38
N THR A 360 13.59 -34.76 20.41
CA THR A 360 14.33 -35.60 19.45
C THR A 360 13.40 -36.31 18.49
N LYS A 361 13.72 -36.24 17.19
CA LYS A 361 13.05 -37.03 16.16
C LYS A 361 13.62 -38.45 16.15
N LYS A 362 12.80 -39.43 16.56
CA LYS A 362 13.16 -40.87 16.49
C LYS A 362 12.98 -41.39 15.06
N LYS A 363 13.83 -42.31 14.61
CA LYS A 363 13.80 -42.92 13.26
C LYS A 363 12.42 -43.52 12.87
N GLN A 364 11.63 -43.98 13.84
CA GLN A 364 10.31 -44.58 13.60
C GLN A 364 9.16 -43.55 13.48
N LYS A 365 9.38 -42.27 13.77
CA LYS A 365 8.36 -41.22 13.66
C LYS A 365 8.50 -40.48 12.34
N ASN A 366 7.39 -40.34 11.63
CA ASN A 366 7.33 -39.51 10.43
C ASN A 366 7.39 -38.01 10.79
N ASP A 367 7.56 -37.16 9.79
CA ASP A 367 7.60 -35.69 9.99
C ASP A 367 6.32 -35.15 10.61
N ALA A 368 5.16 -35.72 10.29
CA ALA A 368 3.88 -35.25 10.79
C ALA A 368 3.77 -35.43 12.32
N ASP A 369 4.16 -36.59 12.85
CA ASP A 369 4.17 -36.87 14.29
C ASP A 369 5.18 -36.00 15.04
N PHE A 370 6.31 -35.72 14.41
CA PHE A 370 7.32 -34.82 14.94
C PHE A 370 6.82 -33.38 15.02
N VAL A 371 6.25 -32.87 13.92
CA VAL A 371 5.64 -31.53 13.86
C VAL A 371 4.50 -31.42 14.87
N GLN A 372 3.69 -32.46 15.06
CA GLN A 372 2.62 -32.43 16.07
C GLN A 372 3.15 -32.36 17.50
N THR A 373 4.27 -33.03 17.77
CA THR A 373 4.98 -32.93 19.07
C THR A 373 5.51 -31.50 19.28
N LEU A 374 6.11 -30.92 18.25
CA LEU A 374 6.62 -29.54 18.28
C LEU A 374 5.48 -28.53 18.47
N ARG A 375 4.38 -28.66 17.73
CA ARG A 375 3.16 -27.85 17.90
C ARG A 375 2.60 -27.91 19.31
N LYS A 376 2.60 -29.08 19.95
CA LYS A 376 2.16 -29.22 21.35
C LYS A 376 3.05 -28.41 22.27
N LYS A 377 4.37 -28.52 22.12
CA LYS A 377 5.34 -27.77 22.93
C LYS A 377 5.21 -26.26 22.73
N VAL A 378 5.11 -25.81 21.48
CA VAL A 378 4.88 -24.38 21.17
C VAL A 378 3.55 -23.89 21.77
N ARG A 379 2.46 -24.68 21.68
CA ARG A 379 1.18 -24.35 22.35
C ARG A 379 1.35 -24.19 23.85
N ASP A 380 2.08 -25.10 24.50
CA ASP A 380 2.29 -25.06 25.94
C ASP A 380 3.10 -23.82 26.35
N VAL A 381 4.12 -23.45 25.57
CA VAL A 381 4.89 -22.21 25.79
C VAL A 381 4.01 -20.99 25.61
N VAL A 382 3.29 -20.90 24.50
CA VAL A 382 2.44 -19.72 24.18
C VAL A 382 1.36 -19.51 25.24
N LYS A 383 0.74 -20.57 25.74
CA LYS A 383 -0.28 -20.48 26.80
C LYS A 383 0.28 -20.02 28.15
N ASN A 384 1.51 -20.42 28.48
CA ASN A 384 2.12 -20.16 29.78
C ASN A 384 3.09 -18.97 29.78
N SER A 385 3.38 -18.39 28.61
CA SER A 385 4.37 -17.33 28.49
C SER A 385 3.92 -16.07 29.23
N LYS A 386 4.80 -15.59 30.11
CA LYS A 386 4.73 -14.25 30.69
C LYS A 386 5.42 -13.20 29.83
N ILE A 387 6.28 -13.64 28.90
CA ILE A 387 7.03 -12.76 28.00
C ILE A 387 6.16 -12.53 26.77
N LYS A 388 5.67 -11.30 26.66
CA LYS A 388 5.02 -10.72 25.49
C LYS A 388 5.62 -9.33 25.33
N MET A 389 5.99 -8.98 24.11
CA MET A 389 6.70 -7.74 23.81
C MET A 389 6.25 -7.24 22.45
N THR A 390 6.06 -5.92 22.34
CA THR A 390 5.78 -5.29 21.04
C THR A 390 7.07 -5.19 20.23
N ILE A 391 6.98 -5.13 18.89
CA ILE A 391 8.19 -4.98 18.05
C ILE A 391 8.85 -3.63 18.34
N GLU A 392 8.06 -2.60 18.67
CA GLU A 392 8.56 -1.29 19.09
C GLU A 392 9.43 -1.38 20.36
N GLN A 393 9.01 -2.15 21.38
CA GLN A 393 9.82 -2.40 22.58
C GLN A 393 11.11 -3.18 22.29
N MET A 394 11.17 -3.94 21.18
CA MET A 394 12.39 -4.63 20.80
C MET A 394 13.49 -3.66 20.34
N ALA A 395 13.15 -2.43 19.92
CA ALA A 395 14.13 -1.39 19.59
C ALA A 395 15.04 -1.06 20.79
N ASP A 396 14.49 -1.01 22.00
CA ASP A 396 15.28 -0.79 23.23
C ASP A 396 16.35 -1.88 23.46
N ILE A 397 16.07 -3.10 23.02
CA ILE A 397 17.01 -4.23 23.08
C ILE A 397 18.01 -4.13 21.92
N ALA A 398 17.55 -3.74 20.72
CA ALA A 398 18.41 -3.50 19.58
C ALA A 398 19.51 -2.46 19.91
N TYR A 399 19.15 -1.33 20.53
CA TYR A 399 20.11 -0.31 20.96
C TYR A 399 21.15 -0.83 21.93
N LYS A 400 20.74 -1.65 22.92
CA LYS A 400 21.66 -2.26 23.90
C LYS A 400 22.65 -3.22 23.26
N LEU A 401 22.31 -3.80 22.12
CA LEU A 401 23.13 -4.75 21.37
C LEU A 401 23.86 -4.11 20.19
N GLY A 402 23.73 -2.79 19.99
CA GLY A 402 24.36 -2.08 18.87
C GLY A 402 23.74 -2.41 17.51
N ILE A 403 22.50 -2.90 17.47
CA ILE A 403 21.72 -3.14 16.26
C ILE A 403 21.09 -1.82 15.83
N LEU A 404 21.21 -1.48 14.54
CA LEU A 404 20.61 -0.27 13.98
C LEU A 404 19.09 -0.42 13.88
N VAL A 405 18.33 0.67 13.93
CA VAL A 405 16.88 0.66 13.71
C VAL A 405 16.57 1.54 12.50
N ASP A 406 15.84 1.01 11.53
CA ASP A 406 15.50 1.75 10.28
C ASP A 406 14.65 3.02 10.53
N GLU A 407 13.86 3.04 11.61
CA GLU A 407 13.05 4.18 12.06
C GLU A 407 13.90 5.36 12.59
N ASP A 408 15.18 5.16 12.94
CA ASP A 408 16.03 6.19 13.57
C ASP A 408 16.54 7.27 12.60
N SER A 409 16.12 7.25 11.33
CA SER A 409 16.53 8.29 10.40
C SER A 409 16.07 9.68 10.90
N PRO A 410 16.92 10.73 10.81
CA PRO A 410 16.58 12.06 11.30
C PRO A 410 15.28 12.60 10.70
N GLU A 411 15.03 12.31 9.41
CA GLU A 411 13.83 12.68 8.68
C GLU A 411 12.60 11.97 9.25
N CYS A 412 12.70 10.67 9.57
CA CYS A 412 11.60 9.91 10.15
C CYS A 412 11.28 10.36 11.58
N GLN A 413 12.30 10.61 12.42
CA GLN A 413 12.13 11.03 13.82
C GLN A 413 11.55 12.45 13.94
N THR A 414 11.99 13.36 13.06
CA THR A 414 11.44 14.72 12.99
C THR A 414 9.99 14.69 12.54
N ALA A 415 9.70 13.94 11.48
CA ALA A 415 8.35 13.71 11.00
C ALA A 415 7.43 13.07 12.06
N LYS A 416 7.94 12.09 12.81
CA LYS A 416 7.24 11.43 13.92
C LYS A 416 6.85 12.44 15.00
N THR A 417 7.82 13.24 15.45
CA THR A 417 7.61 14.28 16.46
C THR A 417 6.55 15.30 16.01
N ASN A 418 6.61 15.74 14.75
CA ASN A 418 5.64 16.68 14.18
C ASN A 418 4.24 16.08 14.08
N ALA A 419 4.12 14.82 13.68
CA ALA A 419 2.84 14.12 13.63
C ALA A 419 2.27 13.89 15.04
N GLU A 420 3.09 13.47 15.99
CA GLU A 420 2.70 13.27 17.39
C GLU A 420 2.23 14.57 18.04
N ALA A 421 2.88 15.71 17.76
CA ALA A 421 2.46 17.01 18.26
C ALA A 421 1.02 17.37 17.85
N ILE A 422 0.58 16.99 16.65
CA ILE A 422 -0.79 17.19 16.19
C ILE A 422 -1.71 16.14 16.80
N THR A 423 -1.33 14.86 16.76
CA THR A 423 -2.22 13.77 17.15
C THR A 423 -2.42 13.63 18.66
N ALA A 424 -1.47 14.09 19.48
CA ALA A 424 -1.58 14.07 20.94
C ALA A 424 -2.69 15.01 21.47
N GLU A 425 -3.07 16.03 20.70
CA GLU A 425 -4.17 16.93 21.07
C GLU A 425 -5.55 16.31 20.80
N ILE A 426 -5.62 15.20 20.05
CA ILE A 426 -6.87 14.56 19.62
C ILE A 426 -7.39 13.62 20.71
N HIS A 427 -8.18 14.17 21.64
CA HIS A 427 -8.86 13.40 22.68
C HIS A 427 -10.27 12.98 22.25
N ASP A 428 -10.98 13.90 21.61
CA ASP A 428 -12.33 13.74 21.09
C ASP A 428 -12.34 14.23 19.65
N ILE A 429 -12.53 13.31 18.70
CA ILE A 429 -12.43 13.58 17.26
C ILE A 429 -13.45 14.65 16.84
N HIS A 430 -14.67 14.61 17.36
CA HIS A 430 -15.72 15.55 16.99
C HIS A 430 -15.35 16.97 17.44
N LYS A 431 -15.00 17.13 18.72
CA LYS A 431 -14.61 18.44 19.28
C LYS A 431 -13.32 18.95 18.65
N TYR A 432 -12.39 18.05 18.32
CA TYR A 432 -11.16 18.40 17.64
C TYR A 432 -11.46 19.01 16.26
N LYS A 433 -12.33 18.39 15.45
CA LYS A 433 -12.76 18.95 14.17
C LYS A 433 -13.38 20.34 14.33
N GLU A 434 -14.31 20.52 15.26
CA GLU A 434 -14.97 21.81 15.48
C GLU A 434 -14.00 22.93 15.87
N ASN A 435 -12.98 22.60 16.68
CA ASN A 435 -12.05 23.59 17.21
C ASN A 435 -10.85 23.87 16.28
N GLN A 436 -10.27 22.81 15.71
CA GLN A 436 -9.01 22.88 14.95
C GLN A 436 -9.25 22.91 13.43
N LEU A 437 -10.41 22.47 12.97
CA LEU A 437 -10.77 22.35 11.55
C LEU A 437 -12.15 23.00 11.24
N PRO A 438 -12.39 24.27 11.64
CA PRO A 438 -13.72 24.88 11.55
C PRO A 438 -14.18 25.23 10.13
N CYS A 439 -13.28 25.49 9.17
CA CYS A 439 -13.65 25.99 7.85
C CYS A 439 -14.36 24.93 6.99
N GLN A 440 -14.03 23.65 7.16
CA GLN A 440 -14.67 22.53 6.46
C GLN A 440 -15.97 22.02 7.12
N GLY A 441 -16.35 22.58 8.27
CA GLY A 441 -17.51 22.15 9.05
C GLY A 441 -18.84 22.66 8.48
N GLU A 442 -19.75 23.09 9.37
CA GLU A 442 -21.10 23.53 8.99
C GLU A 442 -21.10 24.69 7.98
N LEU A 443 -20.11 25.60 8.04
CA LEU A 443 -20.00 26.70 7.07
C LEU A 443 -19.82 26.21 5.64
N TRP A 444 -19.05 25.14 5.43
CA TRP A 444 -18.84 24.56 4.11
C TRP A 444 -20.07 23.79 3.63
N LYS A 445 -20.77 23.11 4.53
CA LYS A 445 -22.06 22.47 4.20
C LYS A 445 -23.13 23.49 3.81
N GLU A 446 -23.26 24.58 4.56
CA GLU A 446 -24.18 25.68 4.23
C GLU A 446 -23.81 26.31 2.88
N LEU A 447 -22.53 26.58 2.65
CA LEU A 447 -22.05 27.14 1.39
C LEU A 447 -22.36 26.20 0.22
N THR A 448 -22.16 24.90 0.42
CA THR A 448 -22.51 23.87 -0.56
C THR A 448 -24.00 23.93 -0.90
N CYS A 449 -24.89 23.98 0.10
CA CYS A 449 -26.33 24.08 -0.14
C CYS A 449 -26.68 25.30 -0.98
N LEU A 450 -26.07 26.46 -0.68
CA LEU A 450 -26.27 27.69 -1.46
C LEU A 450 -25.71 27.59 -2.89
N GLU A 451 -24.57 26.94 -3.06
CA GLU A 451 -24.01 26.66 -4.38
C GLU A 451 -24.94 25.75 -5.17
N LYS A 452 -25.48 24.67 -4.59
CA LYS A 452 -26.46 23.81 -5.26
C LYS A 452 -27.70 24.59 -5.67
N GLU A 453 -28.23 25.41 -4.77
CA GLU A 453 -29.46 26.17 -5.00
C GLU A 453 -29.30 27.25 -6.08
N GLU A 454 -28.11 27.83 -6.24
CA GLU A 454 -27.85 28.81 -7.31
C GLU A 454 -28.08 28.24 -8.72
N PHE A 455 -27.83 26.95 -8.90
CA PHE A 455 -28.03 26.25 -10.16
C PHE A 455 -29.38 25.53 -10.25
N ARG A 456 -29.86 24.96 -9.15
CA ARG A 456 -31.13 24.20 -9.09
C ARG A 456 -32.36 25.11 -9.08
N LEU A 457 -32.27 26.28 -8.42
CA LEU A 457 -33.35 27.26 -8.27
C LEU A 457 -34.68 26.62 -7.79
N GLN A 458 -34.62 25.63 -6.89
CA GLN A 458 -35.79 24.89 -6.41
C GLN A 458 -36.68 25.76 -5.51
N HIS A 459 -36.10 26.74 -4.82
CA HIS A 459 -36.75 27.60 -3.84
C HIS A 459 -36.99 29.03 -4.35
N ILE A 460 -36.97 29.23 -5.68
CA ILE A 460 -37.13 30.54 -6.31
C ILE A 460 -38.51 31.19 -6.10
N GLU A 461 -39.54 30.40 -5.73
CA GLU A 461 -40.92 30.88 -5.57
C GLU A 461 -41.38 31.73 -6.77
N SER A 462 -42.17 32.79 -6.54
CA SER A 462 -42.58 33.78 -7.55
C SER A 462 -41.59 34.95 -7.71
N ARG A 463 -40.35 34.82 -7.19
CA ARG A 463 -39.33 35.87 -7.24
C ARG A 463 -38.64 35.92 -8.60
N ASN A 464 -38.01 37.05 -8.90
CA ASN A 464 -37.15 37.18 -10.07
C ASN A 464 -35.87 36.35 -9.89
N ILE A 465 -35.47 35.61 -10.93
CA ILE A 465 -34.25 34.78 -10.99
C ILE A 465 -33.00 35.59 -10.66
N GLU A 466 -32.87 36.81 -11.19
CA GLU A 466 -31.68 37.64 -11.00
C GLU A 466 -31.56 38.17 -9.57
N ASP A 467 -32.69 38.58 -8.98
CA ASP A 467 -32.75 39.06 -7.59
C ASP A 467 -32.44 37.91 -6.62
N TYR A 468 -33.01 36.72 -6.86
CA TYR A 468 -32.77 35.55 -6.04
C TYR A 468 -31.31 35.07 -6.12
N ARG A 469 -30.71 35.02 -7.31
CA ARG A 469 -29.28 34.72 -7.47
C ARG A 469 -28.39 35.74 -6.77
N SER A 470 -28.75 37.02 -6.83
CA SER A 470 -28.02 38.08 -6.13
C SER A 470 -28.09 37.93 -4.61
N GLU A 471 -29.24 37.51 -4.08
CA GLU A 471 -29.42 37.19 -2.66
C GLU A 471 -28.53 36.01 -2.23
N LEU A 472 -28.54 34.90 -2.98
CA LEU A 472 -27.69 33.73 -2.73
C LEU A 472 -26.20 34.11 -2.76
N GLN A 473 -25.78 34.92 -3.74
CA GLN A 473 -24.41 35.44 -3.83
C GLN A 473 -24.03 36.30 -2.63
N MET A 474 -24.94 37.13 -2.12
CA MET A 474 -24.71 37.92 -0.91
C MET A 474 -24.52 37.00 0.32
N GLN A 475 -25.36 35.97 0.47
CA GLN A 475 -25.25 35.00 1.56
C GLN A 475 -23.93 34.23 1.51
N LYS A 476 -23.52 33.72 0.33
CA LYS A 476 -22.22 33.07 0.14
C LYS A 476 -21.06 34.01 0.52
N LYS A 477 -21.12 35.28 0.13
CA LYS A 477 -20.10 36.27 0.50
C LYS A 477 -20.05 36.50 2.01
N GLN A 478 -21.18 36.46 2.71
CA GLN A 478 -21.21 36.53 4.17
C GLN A 478 -20.58 35.29 4.81
N LEU A 479 -20.86 34.09 4.30
CA LEU A 479 -20.23 32.85 4.79
C LEU A 479 -18.71 32.85 4.55
N ARG A 480 -18.23 33.27 3.37
CA ARG A 480 -16.78 33.41 3.11
C ARG A 480 -16.12 34.45 4.02
N LYS A 481 -16.83 35.53 4.39
CA LYS A 481 -16.34 36.48 5.41
C LYS A 481 -16.25 35.84 6.80
N LYS A 482 -17.23 35.00 7.18
CA LYS A 482 -17.17 34.22 8.43
C LYS A 482 -16.00 33.24 8.41
N GLN A 483 -15.80 32.48 7.32
CA GLN A 483 -14.64 31.59 7.18
C GLN A 483 -13.32 32.36 7.34
N ASN A 484 -13.16 33.51 6.68
CA ASN A 484 -11.97 34.37 6.83
C ASN A 484 -11.81 35.01 8.22
N SER A 485 -12.85 35.01 9.06
CA SER A 485 -12.75 35.52 10.44
C SER A 485 -12.12 34.51 11.39
N TYR A 486 -12.04 33.23 11.01
CA TYR A 486 -11.30 32.23 11.77
C TYR A 486 -9.80 32.41 11.53
N ASN A 487 -9.03 32.39 12.62
CA ASN A 487 -7.58 32.28 12.52
C ASN A 487 -7.20 30.86 12.15
N MET A 488 -6.10 30.71 11.40
CA MET A 488 -5.51 29.39 11.15
C MET A 488 -5.14 28.74 12.47
N SER A 489 -5.61 27.52 12.69
CA SER A 489 -5.37 26.78 13.92
C SER A 489 -3.89 26.37 14.04
N THR A 490 -3.43 26.09 15.26
CA THR A 490 -2.07 25.58 15.51
C THR A 490 -1.86 24.27 14.75
N ALA A 491 -2.86 23.37 14.77
CA ALA A 491 -2.80 22.10 14.07
C ALA A 491 -2.59 22.27 12.55
N ILE A 492 -3.34 23.17 11.89
CA ILE A 492 -3.18 23.42 10.45
C ILE A 492 -1.86 24.12 10.13
N THR A 493 -1.42 25.04 10.99
CA THR A 493 -0.13 25.69 10.83
C THR A 493 1.01 24.67 10.87
N CYS A 494 1.01 23.80 11.89
CA CYS A 494 1.98 22.70 12.02
C CYS A 494 1.89 21.74 10.83
N PHE A 495 0.68 21.41 10.38
CA PHE A 495 0.47 20.54 9.23
C PHE A 495 1.10 21.12 7.96
N ILE A 496 0.79 22.39 7.63
CA ILE A 496 1.33 23.09 6.45
C ILE A 496 2.86 23.17 6.50
N ILE A 497 3.43 23.48 7.67
CA ILE A 497 4.89 23.52 7.84
C ILE A 497 5.51 22.15 7.55
N ALA A 498 4.94 21.08 8.12
CA ALA A 498 5.48 19.73 7.97
C ALA A 498 5.35 19.19 6.54
N ILE A 499 4.25 19.47 5.82
CA ILE A 499 4.13 19.08 4.42
C ILE A 499 5.00 19.94 3.48
N SER A 500 5.37 21.14 3.91
CA SER A 500 6.28 22.03 3.18
C SER A 500 7.75 21.63 3.35
N SER A 501 8.09 20.75 4.31
CA SER A 501 9.45 20.26 4.51
C SER A 501 10.03 19.64 3.22
N PRO A 502 11.29 19.91 2.88
CA PRO A 502 11.91 19.36 1.67
C PRO A 502 12.20 17.86 1.80
N GLY A 503 12.35 17.19 0.65
CA GLY A 503 12.85 15.81 0.60
C GLY A 503 11.87 14.80 1.18
N THR A 504 12.40 13.81 1.92
CA THR A 504 11.63 12.65 2.38
C THR A 504 10.85 12.87 3.67
N GLU A 505 11.15 13.93 4.42
CA GLU A 505 10.51 14.26 5.69
C GLU A 505 8.99 14.42 5.54
N ARG A 506 8.53 15.13 4.49
CA ARG A 506 7.09 15.30 4.22
C ARG A 506 6.37 13.96 4.00
N PHE A 507 7.04 12.99 3.37
CA PHE A 507 6.46 11.65 3.14
C PHE A 507 6.32 10.87 4.45
N TYR A 508 7.36 10.93 5.29
CA TYR A 508 7.32 10.32 6.61
C TYR A 508 6.22 10.96 7.47
N PHE A 509 6.08 12.29 7.41
CA PHE A 509 5.07 13.01 8.20
C PHE A 509 3.66 12.59 7.80
N LEU A 510 3.35 12.56 6.50
CA LEU A 510 2.05 12.14 6.01
C LEU A 510 1.75 10.68 6.36
N LYS A 511 2.74 9.79 6.29
CA LYS A 511 2.59 8.39 6.72
C LYS A 511 2.37 8.29 8.22
N TRP A 512 3.13 8.98 9.06
CA TRP A 512 2.90 9.02 10.51
C TRP A 512 1.53 9.55 10.87
N MET A 513 1.10 10.64 10.23
CA MET A 513 -0.25 11.18 10.40
C MET A 513 -1.31 10.16 10.04
N GLN A 514 -1.20 9.50 8.89
CA GLN A 514 -2.13 8.42 8.48
C GLN A 514 -2.19 7.32 9.54
N MET A 515 -1.03 6.81 9.97
CA MET A 515 -0.96 5.71 10.93
C MET A 515 -1.53 6.07 12.30
N ASN A 516 -1.18 7.25 12.84
CA ASN A 516 -1.63 7.71 14.14
C ASN A 516 -3.15 7.96 14.14
N LEU A 517 -3.67 8.59 13.09
CA LEU A 517 -5.11 8.85 12.94
C LEU A 517 -5.91 7.55 12.78
N ASP A 518 -5.40 6.59 12.01
CA ASP A 518 -6.01 5.25 11.89
C ASP A 518 -6.09 4.56 13.26
N ASN A 519 -4.99 4.56 14.03
CA ASN A 519 -4.94 3.94 15.36
C ASN A 519 -5.97 4.57 16.32
N LEU A 520 -6.08 5.90 16.33
CA LEU A 520 -7.07 6.62 17.14
C LEU A 520 -8.51 6.21 16.77
N SER A 521 -8.82 6.13 15.47
CA SER A 521 -10.14 5.67 15.05
C SER A 521 -10.38 4.19 15.33
N HIS A 522 -9.38 3.31 15.23
CA HIS A 522 -9.57 1.89 15.56
C HIS A 522 -10.00 1.72 17.02
N VAL A 523 -9.35 2.42 17.96
CA VAL A 523 -9.75 2.42 19.37
C VAL A 523 -11.18 2.93 19.51
N LYS A 524 -11.50 4.11 18.94
CA LYS A 524 -12.83 4.70 19.12
C LYS A 524 -13.96 3.90 18.48
N LEU A 525 -13.74 3.41 17.26
CA LEU A 525 -14.71 2.59 16.54
C LEU A 525 -14.96 1.26 17.23
N SER A 526 -13.93 0.68 17.86
CA SER A 526 -14.11 -0.55 18.65
C SER A 526 -15.05 -0.34 19.83
N GLU A 527 -14.87 0.74 20.62
CA GLU A 527 -15.76 1.13 21.71
C GLU A 527 -17.21 1.37 21.23
N LEU A 528 -17.37 2.10 20.12
CA LEU A 528 -18.68 2.43 19.58
C LEU A 528 -19.40 1.18 19.04
N ARG A 529 -18.67 0.27 18.40
CA ARG A 529 -19.22 -1.02 17.91
C ARG A 529 -19.63 -1.94 19.05
N GLU A 530 -18.92 -1.94 20.17
CA GLU A 530 -19.32 -2.68 21.37
C GLU A 530 -20.61 -2.12 21.95
N LYS A 531 -20.71 -0.79 22.13
CA LYS A 531 -21.95 -0.12 22.56
C LYS A 531 -23.10 -0.41 21.61
N TYR A 532 -22.87 -0.37 20.30
CA TYR A 532 -23.87 -0.71 19.29
C TYR A 532 -24.40 -2.14 19.50
N LYS A 533 -23.50 -3.13 19.64
CA LYS A 533 -23.87 -4.53 19.88
C LYS A 533 -24.64 -4.73 21.19
N GLU A 534 -24.29 -4.00 22.25
CA GLU A 534 -25.03 -4.05 23.51
C GLU A 534 -26.44 -3.48 23.36
N LYS A 535 -26.57 -2.33 22.72
CA LYS A 535 -27.85 -1.64 22.56
C LYS A 535 -28.79 -2.36 21.59
N CYS A 536 -28.28 -3.02 20.56
CA CYS A 536 -29.06 -3.86 19.64
C CYS A 536 -29.71 -5.09 20.30
N LYS A 537 -29.28 -5.50 21.51
CA LYS A 537 -29.93 -6.61 22.22
C LYS A 537 -31.33 -6.23 22.75
N ASN A 538 -31.63 -4.94 22.87
CA ASN A 538 -32.91 -4.43 23.35
C ASN A 538 -33.65 -3.72 22.20
N SER A 539 -34.82 -4.24 21.80
CA SER A 539 -35.58 -3.77 20.63
C SER A 539 -36.16 -2.34 20.76
N GLU A 540 -36.12 -1.73 21.94
CA GLU A 540 -36.68 -0.40 22.23
C GLU A 540 -35.70 0.76 21.95
N ASN A 541 -34.41 0.50 21.68
CA ASN A 541 -33.35 1.51 21.62
C ASN A 541 -33.10 2.12 20.22
N LYS A 542 -34.11 2.21 19.33
CA LYS A 542 -33.89 2.65 17.93
C LYS A 542 -33.24 4.02 17.79
N GLU A 543 -33.59 4.99 18.63
CA GLU A 543 -33.00 6.33 18.57
C GLU A 543 -31.57 6.38 19.12
N GLU A 544 -31.26 5.59 20.15
CA GLU A 544 -29.88 5.47 20.65
C GLU A 544 -28.96 4.80 19.62
N ILE A 545 -29.48 3.82 18.87
CA ILE A 545 -28.75 3.15 17.79
C ILE A 545 -28.42 4.15 16.68
N LYS A 546 -29.38 5.00 16.26
CA LYS A 546 -29.12 6.07 15.28
C LYS A 546 -28.08 7.07 15.77
N GLU A 547 -28.10 7.44 17.05
CA GLU A 547 -27.09 8.32 17.62
C GLU A 547 -25.70 7.67 17.64
N ILE A 548 -25.60 6.38 17.91
CA ILE A 548 -24.34 5.63 17.81
C ILE A 548 -23.86 5.57 16.35
N ASP A 549 -24.74 5.34 15.38
CA ASP A 549 -24.39 5.36 13.95
C ASP A 549 -23.87 6.74 13.51
N ARG A 550 -24.52 7.81 13.97
CA ARG A 550 -24.06 9.19 13.76
C ARG A 550 -22.67 9.42 14.37
N GLN A 551 -22.45 8.92 15.59
CA GLN A 551 -21.14 9.00 16.24
C GLN A 551 -20.07 8.20 15.50
N ILE A 552 -20.39 7.01 14.98
CA ILE A 552 -19.47 6.21 14.18
C ILE A 552 -19.06 6.97 12.92
N SER A 553 -20.02 7.56 12.20
CA SER A 553 -19.75 8.37 11.01
C SER A 553 -18.86 9.59 11.32
N ASN A 554 -19.18 10.31 12.40
CA ASN A 554 -18.45 11.50 12.83
C ASN A 554 -17.09 11.23 13.50
N SER A 555 -16.83 9.97 13.92
CA SER A 555 -15.57 9.56 14.56
C SER A 555 -14.47 9.19 13.55
N SER A 556 -14.69 9.43 12.26
CA SER A 556 -13.66 9.32 11.23
C SER A 556 -12.79 10.58 11.21
N LEU A 557 -11.48 10.43 11.19
CA LEU A 557 -10.54 11.55 10.97
C LEU A 557 -9.31 11.01 10.26
N GLY A 558 -9.01 11.52 9.07
CA GLY A 558 -7.85 11.16 8.28
C GLY A 558 -7.16 12.41 7.73
N THR A 559 -6.07 12.19 7.00
CA THR A 559 -5.27 13.28 6.41
C THR A 559 -6.07 14.13 5.44
N GLU A 560 -7.09 13.55 4.79
CA GLU A 560 -8.01 14.24 3.89
C GLU A 560 -8.70 15.43 4.55
N HIS A 561 -9.04 15.34 5.84
CA HIS A 561 -9.66 16.43 6.57
C HIS A 561 -8.70 17.63 6.72
N PHE A 562 -7.40 17.40 6.93
CA PHE A 562 -6.41 18.48 7.02
C PHE A 562 -6.22 19.15 5.65
N PHE A 563 -6.16 18.37 4.58
CA PHE A 563 -6.11 18.90 3.22
C PHE A 563 -7.38 19.69 2.87
N ARG A 564 -8.55 19.21 3.28
CA ARG A 564 -9.84 19.88 3.06
C ARG A 564 -9.92 21.21 3.79
N GLU A 565 -9.50 21.27 5.06
CA GLU A 565 -9.41 22.52 5.82
C GLU A 565 -8.50 23.53 5.14
N MET A 566 -7.30 23.08 4.74
CA MET A 566 -6.33 23.90 4.03
C MET A 566 -6.91 24.45 2.72
N GLY A 567 -7.63 23.63 1.96
CA GLY A 567 -8.33 24.05 0.74
C GLY A 567 -9.42 25.09 1.02
N GLN A 568 -10.21 24.93 2.08
CA GLN A 568 -11.24 25.91 2.46
C GLN A 568 -10.65 27.24 2.93
N ILE A 569 -9.54 27.20 3.68
CA ILE A 569 -8.80 28.42 4.08
C ILE A 569 -8.27 29.15 2.84
N TYR A 570 -7.69 28.41 1.89
CA TYR A 570 -7.23 28.97 0.63
C TYR A 570 -8.39 29.62 -0.15
N GLU A 571 -9.50 28.91 -0.38
CA GLU A 571 -10.64 29.45 -1.13
C GLU A 571 -11.27 30.67 -0.46
N ALA A 572 -11.40 30.66 0.88
CA ALA A 572 -11.89 31.80 1.63
C ALA A 572 -10.99 33.03 1.39
N SER A 573 -9.66 32.85 1.41
CA SER A 573 -8.70 33.93 1.19
C SER A 573 -8.82 34.61 -0.18
N LEU A 574 -9.30 33.90 -1.21
CA LEU A 574 -9.51 34.47 -2.55
C LEU A 574 -10.59 35.54 -2.57
N SER A 575 -11.49 35.57 -1.58
CA SER A 575 -12.50 36.61 -1.41
C SER A 575 -11.92 37.94 -0.89
N LEU A 576 -10.69 37.93 -0.39
CA LEU A 576 -9.95 39.11 0.07
C LEU A 576 -9.25 39.83 -1.10
N PRO A 577 -8.92 41.13 -0.96
CA PRO A 577 -8.14 41.86 -1.95
C PRO A 577 -6.81 41.16 -2.27
N GLN A 578 -6.31 41.29 -3.50
CA GLN A 578 -5.02 40.67 -3.91
C GLN A 578 -3.81 41.18 -3.12
N THR A 579 -3.90 42.38 -2.56
CA THR A 579 -2.86 43.01 -1.73
C THR A 579 -2.90 42.54 -0.27
N ASP A 580 -3.88 41.72 0.12
CA ASP A 580 -4.02 41.25 1.50
C ASP A 580 -2.90 40.25 1.86
N PRO A 581 -2.17 40.47 2.98
CA PRO A 581 -1.09 39.58 3.40
C PRO A 581 -1.53 38.12 3.60
N ALA A 582 -2.74 37.88 4.13
CA ALA A 582 -3.23 36.53 4.37
C ALA A 582 -3.41 35.77 3.06
N ARG A 583 -3.92 36.46 2.02
CA ARG A 583 -4.04 35.87 0.68
C ARG A 583 -2.68 35.58 0.06
N GLN A 584 -1.69 36.45 0.21
CA GLN A 584 -0.35 36.25 -0.37
C GLN A 584 0.38 35.06 0.25
N GLN A 585 0.26 34.87 1.57
CA GLN A 585 0.89 33.77 2.28
C GLN A 585 0.37 32.40 1.81
N LEU A 586 -0.88 32.31 1.35
CA LEU A 586 -1.53 31.04 0.99
C LEU A 586 -1.40 30.65 -0.49
N GLN A 587 -0.82 31.51 -1.35
CA GLN A 587 -0.75 31.26 -2.81
C GLN A 587 0.08 30.03 -3.20
N HIS A 588 1.00 29.58 -2.33
CA HIS A 588 1.86 28.43 -2.61
C HIS A 588 1.17 27.08 -2.35
N LEU A 589 0.05 27.05 -1.61
CA LEU A 589 -0.60 25.81 -1.19
C LEU A 589 -1.09 24.93 -2.36
N PRO A 590 -1.72 25.48 -3.43
CA PRO A 590 -2.12 24.64 -4.57
C PRO A 590 -0.92 23.97 -5.26
N LYS A 591 0.22 24.67 -5.35
CA LYS A 591 1.45 24.12 -5.92
C LYS A 591 2.00 22.97 -5.06
N LEU A 592 1.98 23.14 -3.74
CA LEU A 592 2.41 22.10 -2.81
C LEU A 592 1.59 20.81 -2.95
N CYS A 593 0.26 20.91 -3.06
CA CYS A 593 -0.58 19.75 -3.32
C CYS A 593 -0.35 19.13 -4.70
N ALA A 594 -0.08 19.94 -5.72
CA ALA A 594 0.27 19.43 -7.04
C ALA A 594 1.57 18.61 -7.02
N GLU A 595 2.58 19.04 -6.23
CA GLU A 595 3.80 18.26 -5.99
C GLU A 595 3.49 16.93 -5.29
N LEU A 596 2.68 16.94 -4.23
CA LEU A 596 2.27 15.72 -3.53
C LEU A 596 1.54 14.72 -4.45
N LEU A 597 0.68 15.23 -5.34
CA LEU A 597 -0.01 14.39 -6.33
C LEU A 597 0.96 13.77 -7.34
N LEU A 598 2.00 14.50 -7.77
CA LEU A 598 3.07 13.98 -8.62
C LEU A 598 3.93 12.91 -7.95
N ASP A 599 4.04 13.00 -6.63
CA ASP A 599 4.75 12.02 -5.81
C ASP A 599 3.89 10.78 -5.51
N GLY A 600 2.64 10.74 -6.01
CA GLY A 600 1.74 9.59 -5.94
C GLY A 600 0.75 9.61 -4.78
N PHE A 601 0.71 10.69 -3.99
CA PHE A 601 -0.27 10.79 -2.90
C PHE A 601 -1.69 10.97 -3.42
N PRO A 602 -2.67 10.20 -2.88
CA PRO A 602 -4.07 10.44 -3.16
C PRO A 602 -4.54 11.80 -2.63
N LEU A 603 -5.24 12.57 -3.45
CA LEU A 603 -5.91 13.81 -3.06
C LEU A 603 -7.43 13.70 -3.21
N GLU A 604 -8.17 14.33 -2.31
CA GLU A 604 -9.62 14.38 -2.39
C GLU A 604 -10.07 15.29 -3.56
N LEU A 605 -10.88 14.73 -4.45
CA LEU A 605 -11.53 15.41 -5.58
C LEU A 605 -12.96 15.83 -5.22
N VAL A 606 -13.72 14.94 -4.58
CA VAL A 606 -15.09 15.20 -4.13
C VAL A 606 -15.13 15.01 -2.63
N ASP A 607 -15.61 16.01 -1.90
CA ASP A 607 -15.88 15.91 -0.48
C ASP A 607 -17.19 15.15 -0.25
N GLY A 608 -17.09 13.94 0.31
CA GLY A 608 -18.24 13.09 0.65
C GLY A 608 -19.02 13.53 1.89
N ASP A 609 -18.48 14.40 2.74
CA ASP A 609 -19.19 14.96 3.90
C ASP A 609 -20.13 16.08 3.48
N ALA A 610 -19.65 16.99 2.64
CA ALA A 610 -20.48 18.08 2.11
C ALA A 610 -21.23 17.69 0.82
N SER A 611 -20.84 16.59 0.16
CA SER A 611 -21.32 16.24 -1.18
C SER A 611 -21.05 17.35 -2.21
N ASN A 612 -19.83 17.88 -2.22
CA ASN A 612 -19.43 18.99 -3.09
C ASN A 612 -17.96 18.90 -3.54
N ILE A 613 -17.61 19.71 -4.54
CA ILE A 613 -16.23 19.88 -5.02
C ILE A 613 -15.79 21.30 -4.65
N PRO A 614 -14.68 21.49 -3.93
CA PRO A 614 -14.06 22.81 -3.78
C PRO A 614 -13.41 23.20 -5.12
N LEU A 615 -14.23 23.74 -6.03
CA LEU A 615 -13.87 23.90 -7.44
C LEU A 615 -12.67 24.81 -7.67
N ARG A 616 -12.53 25.87 -6.87
CA ARG A 616 -11.39 26.80 -7.01
C ARG A 616 -10.12 26.12 -6.55
N TRP A 617 -10.16 25.46 -5.40
CA TRP A 617 -9.05 24.68 -4.87
C TRP A 617 -8.58 23.61 -5.84
N VAL A 618 -9.47 22.72 -6.28
CA VAL A 618 -9.14 21.63 -7.20
C VAL A 618 -8.64 22.17 -8.55
N SER A 619 -9.29 23.20 -9.09
CA SER A 619 -8.86 23.82 -10.36
C SER A 619 -7.46 24.42 -10.25
N ASP A 620 -7.14 25.11 -9.16
CA ASP A 620 -5.84 25.74 -8.99
C ASP A 620 -4.74 24.68 -8.78
N VAL A 621 -5.01 23.61 -8.03
CA VAL A 621 -4.10 22.46 -7.87
C VAL A 621 -3.82 21.80 -9.22
N LEU A 622 -4.85 21.51 -10.01
CA LEU A 622 -4.71 20.90 -11.34
C LEU A 622 -4.03 21.85 -12.34
N SER A 623 -4.21 23.16 -12.21
CA SER A 623 -3.49 24.15 -13.02
C SER A 623 -2.00 24.14 -12.70
N GLN A 624 -1.64 24.14 -11.41
CA GLN A 624 -0.24 24.03 -10.98
C GLN A 624 0.37 22.70 -11.43
N LEU A 625 -0.39 21.60 -11.34
CA LEU A 625 0.02 20.31 -11.86
C LEU A 625 0.34 20.38 -13.36
N SER A 626 -0.55 20.96 -14.16
CA SER A 626 -0.36 21.16 -15.60
C SER A 626 0.91 21.95 -15.92
N ASP A 627 1.25 22.94 -15.09
CA ASP A 627 2.48 23.72 -15.25
C ASP A 627 3.73 22.89 -14.89
N LEU A 628 3.66 22.09 -13.82
CA LEU A 628 4.75 21.22 -13.37
C LEU A 628 5.06 20.08 -14.36
N VAL A 629 4.07 19.57 -15.08
CA VAL A 629 4.25 18.47 -16.05
C VAL A 629 4.46 18.93 -17.49
N SER A 630 4.37 20.24 -17.75
CA SER A 630 4.53 20.82 -19.09
C SER A 630 5.91 20.46 -19.68
N PRO A 631 6.00 19.99 -20.95
CA PRO A 631 4.97 19.96 -22.00
C PRO A 631 4.10 18.69 -22.06
N ASN A 632 4.36 17.69 -21.22
CA ASN A 632 3.70 16.38 -21.23
C ASN A 632 2.34 16.47 -20.52
N ARG A 633 1.24 16.58 -21.29
CA ARG A 633 -0.10 16.89 -20.75
C ARG A 633 -1.16 15.84 -21.06
N LYS A 634 -0.80 14.72 -21.69
CA LYS A 634 -1.79 13.69 -22.03
C LYS A 634 -2.06 12.82 -20.81
N ILE A 635 -3.24 12.99 -20.22
CA ILE A 635 -3.68 12.24 -19.05
C ILE A 635 -4.77 11.27 -19.48
N LEU A 636 -4.63 10.00 -19.09
CA LEU A 636 -5.68 8.99 -19.18
C LEU A 636 -6.39 8.85 -17.83
N VAL A 637 -7.71 9.05 -17.78
CA VAL A 637 -8.49 8.96 -16.55
C VAL A 637 -9.22 7.62 -16.44
N VAL A 638 -8.93 6.88 -15.36
CA VAL A 638 -9.57 5.60 -15.02
C VAL A 638 -10.29 5.75 -13.69
N THR A 639 -11.59 5.49 -13.67
CA THR A 639 -12.40 5.56 -12.43
C THR A 639 -13.07 4.22 -12.14
N VAL A 640 -13.22 3.86 -10.87
CA VAL A 640 -14.03 2.72 -10.43
C VAL A 640 -15.34 3.19 -9.78
N ILE A 641 -16.45 2.52 -10.04
CA ILE A 641 -17.77 2.77 -9.43
C ILE A 641 -18.36 1.43 -9.01
N GLY A 642 -19.11 1.40 -7.91
CA GLY A 642 -19.79 0.19 -7.44
C GLY A 642 -20.29 0.35 -6.00
N VAL A 643 -21.14 -0.58 -5.55
CA VAL A 643 -21.71 -0.54 -4.20
C VAL A 643 -20.60 -0.57 -3.14
N GLN A 644 -20.91 -0.03 -1.96
CA GLN A 644 -20.03 -0.07 -0.80
C GLN A 644 -19.62 -1.51 -0.44
N GLY A 645 -18.35 -1.71 -0.09
CA GLY A 645 -17.84 -3.02 0.33
C GLY A 645 -17.54 -4.02 -0.80
N THR A 646 -17.71 -3.65 -2.09
CA THR A 646 -17.45 -4.54 -3.23
C THR A 646 -15.96 -4.73 -3.57
N GLY A 647 -15.04 -4.07 -2.86
CA GLY A 647 -13.59 -4.21 -3.07
C GLY A 647 -12.98 -3.28 -4.13
N LYS A 648 -13.60 -2.12 -4.41
CA LYS A 648 -13.14 -1.12 -5.41
C LYS A 648 -11.68 -0.67 -5.20
N SER A 649 -11.37 -0.12 -4.04
CA SER A 649 -10.03 0.36 -3.71
C SER A 649 -9.02 -0.79 -3.70
N THR A 650 -9.42 -1.99 -3.26
CA THR A 650 -8.59 -3.20 -3.34
C THR A 650 -8.27 -3.60 -4.79
N LEU A 651 -9.25 -3.50 -5.70
CA LEU A 651 -9.06 -3.76 -7.12
C LEU A 651 -8.06 -2.77 -7.72
N LEU A 652 -8.23 -1.48 -7.47
CA LEU A 652 -7.32 -0.43 -7.98
C LEU A 652 -5.90 -0.58 -7.43
N ASN A 653 -5.76 -0.80 -6.12
CA ASN A 653 -4.46 -1.03 -5.48
C ASN A 653 -3.76 -2.28 -6.05
N THR A 654 -4.51 -3.30 -6.48
CA THR A 654 -3.94 -4.51 -7.11
C THR A 654 -3.61 -4.28 -8.59
N MET A 655 -4.46 -3.54 -9.32
CA MET A 655 -4.27 -3.24 -10.75
C MET A 655 -3.09 -2.31 -11.03
N PHE A 656 -2.92 -1.29 -10.19
CA PHE A 656 -2.03 -0.17 -10.47
C PHE A 656 -0.97 0.07 -9.37
N GLY A 657 -0.99 -0.70 -8.28
CA GLY A 657 -0.06 -0.50 -7.15
C GLY A 657 -0.30 0.78 -6.33
N VAL A 658 -1.38 1.51 -6.60
CA VAL A 658 -1.78 2.72 -5.86
C VAL A 658 -2.10 2.41 -4.40
N GLN A 659 -2.08 3.45 -3.55
CA GLN A 659 -2.21 3.34 -2.09
C GLN A 659 -3.54 3.97 -1.58
N PHE A 660 -4.68 3.64 -2.19
CA PHE A 660 -5.97 4.05 -1.65
C PHE A 660 -6.29 3.32 -0.33
N ALA A 661 -7.01 3.98 0.57
CA ALA A 661 -7.39 3.41 1.86
C ALA A 661 -8.38 2.23 1.68
N VAL A 662 -8.16 1.12 2.39
CA VAL A 662 -8.94 -0.15 2.27
C VAL A 662 -9.51 -0.67 3.59
N SER A 663 -9.55 0.15 4.66
CA SER A 663 -9.88 -0.35 6.01
C SER A 663 -11.37 -0.67 6.20
N SER A 664 -11.70 -1.74 6.95
CA SER A 664 -13.09 -2.21 7.15
C SER A 664 -13.91 -1.37 8.14
N GLY A 665 -13.46 -0.16 8.45
CA GLY A 665 -14.11 0.77 9.37
C GLY A 665 -14.23 2.19 8.83
N ARG A 666 -13.57 2.49 7.71
CA ARG A 666 -13.66 3.77 7.01
C ARG A 666 -13.96 3.44 5.56
N CYS A 667 -15.22 3.52 5.16
CA CYS A 667 -15.51 3.48 3.73
C CYS A 667 -15.03 4.79 3.11
N THR A 668 -14.45 4.73 1.91
CA THR A 668 -14.11 5.92 1.13
C THR A 668 -15.37 6.79 1.04
N ARG A 669 -15.28 8.05 1.47
CA ARG A 669 -16.35 9.04 1.36
C ARG A 669 -15.92 10.11 0.37
N GLY A 670 -16.71 10.37 -0.67
CA GLY A 670 -16.34 11.22 -1.78
C GLY A 670 -15.54 10.49 -2.87
N ALA A 671 -14.61 11.19 -3.52
CA ALA A 671 -13.77 10.61 -4.56
C ALA A 671 -12.32 11.10 -4.42
N PHE A 672 -11.36 10.21 -4.61
CA PHE A 672 -9.94 10.46 -4.44
C PHE A 672 -9.20 10.18 -5.74
N MET A 673 -8.27 11.06 -6.10
CA MET A 673 -7.47 10.95 -7.31
C MET A 673 -6.00 10.68 -6.97
N SER A 674 -5.35 9.79 -7.71
CA SER A 674 -3.92 9.50 -7.63
C SER A 674 -3.32 9.47 -9.04
N LEU A 675 -2.14 10.05 -9.21
CA LEU A 675 -1.48 10.21 -10.50
C LEU A 675 -0.31 9.23 -10.65
N ILE A 676 -0.28 8.50 -11.75
CA ILE A 676 0.78 7.56 -12.12
C ILE A 676 1.49 8.08 -13.37
N LYS A 677 2.81 8.03 -13.36
CA LYS A 677 3.65 8.38 -14.52
C LYS A 677 3.81 7.18 -15.43
N ILE A 678 3.72 7.40 -16.75
CA ILE A 678 3.98 6.39 -17.78
C ILE A 678 5.44 6.49 -18.24
N ASP A 679 6.14 5.36 -18.34
CA ASP A 679 7.50 5.31 -18.87
C ASP A 679 7.53 5.68 -20.36
N GLU A 680 8.64 6.22 -20.86
CA GLU A 680 8.79 6.69 -22.25
C GLU A 680 8.50 5.59 -23.28
N ASP A 681 8.85 4.35 -22.98
CA ASP A 681 8.60 3.20 -23.86
C ASP A 681 7.09 2.96 -24.03
N MET A 682 6.32 3.22 -22.98
CA MET A 682 4.88 2.98 -22.92
C MET A 682 4.03 4.14 -23.40
N LYS A 683 4.56 5.36 -23.41
CA LYS A 683 3.86 6.53 -23.96
C LYS A 683 3.40 6.33 -25.39
N LYS A 684 4.19 5.63 -26.22
CA LYS A 684 3.85 5.35 -27.63
C LYS A 684 2.70 4.36 -27.77
N VAL A 685 2.59 3.41 -26.84
CA VAL A 685 1.57 2.35 -26.87
C VAL A 685 0.25 2.84 -26.27
N LEU A 686 0.30 3.59 -25.16
CA LEU A 686 -0.89 4.07 -24.46
C LEU A 686 -1.35 5.45 -24.93
N ASN A 687 -0.52 6.17 -25.72
CA ASN A 687 -0.78 7.53 -26.17
C ASN A 687 -1.07 8.53 -25.01
N CYS A 688 -0.51 8.29 -23.83
CA CYS A 688 -0.62 9.17 -22.67
C CYS A 688 0.71 9.28 -21.91
N ASP A 689 0.91 10.41 -21.23
CA ASP A 689 2.07 10.70 -20.38
C ASP A 689 1.84 10.29 -18.93
N PHE A 690 0.58 10.39 -18.48
CA PHE A 690 0.15 10.08 -17.13
C PHE A 690 -1.18 9.34 -17.13
N MET A 691 -1.42 8.58 -16.05
CA MET A 691 -2.70 7.97 -15.76
C MET A 691 -3.23 8.52 -14.43
N LEU A 692 -4.44 9.07 -14.43
CA LEU A 692 -5.13 9.51 -13.23
C LEU A 692 -6.14 8.43 -12.81
N ILE A 693 -5.91 7.83 -11.65
CA ILE A 693 -6.80 6.84 -11.07
C ILE A 693 -7.73 7.54 -10.08
N ILE A 694 -9.04 7.32 -10.21
CA ILE A 694 -10.05 7.85 -9.30
C ILE A 694 -10.74 6.70 -8.57
N ASP A 695 -10.57 6.66 -7.25
CA ASP A 695 -11.34 5.79 -6.34
C ASP A 695 -12.56 6.55 -5.82
N THR A 696 -13.73 5.92 -5.82
CA THR A 696 -14.98 6.57 -5.41
C THR A 696 -15.58 5.92 -4.18
N GLU A 697 -16.42 6.68 -3.50
CA GLU A 697 -17.36 6.19 -2.49
C GLU A 697 -18.23 5.06 -3.04
N GLY A 698 -18.65 4.20 -2.12
CA GLY A 698 -19.62 3.16 -2.40
C GLY A 698 -21.01 3.73 -2.59
N LEU A 699 -21.60 3.48 -3.75
CA LEU A 699 -23.00 3.79 -3.99
C LEU A 699 -23.90 3.01 -3.02
N LYS A 700 -25.07 3.58 -2.72
CA LYS A 700 -26.08 3.01 -1.81
C LYS A 700 -25.54 2.67 -0.43
N SER A 701 -24.79 3.61 0.16
CA SER A 701 -24.29 3.42 1.51
C SER A 701 -25.44 3.23 2.50
N PRO A 702 -25.45 2.15 3.32
CA PRO A 702 -26.47 1.96 4.36
C PRO A 702 -26.54 3.13 5.35
N GLU A 703 -25.39 3.77 5.59
CA GLU A 703 -25.28 4.95 6.46
C GLU A 703 -25.97 6.17 5.85
N LEU A 704 -25.91 6.34 4.52
CA LEU A 704 -26.57 7.42 3.79
C LEU A 704 -28.02 7.09 3.42
N ALA A 705 -28.40 5.82 3.31
CA ALA A 705 -29.73 5.37 2.87
C ALA A 705 -30.89 5.86 3.77
N GLN A 706 -30.59 6.32 4.99
CA GLN A 706 -31.56 6.92 5.92
C GLN A 706 -31.83 8.41 5.65
N LEU A 707 -31.05 9.06 4.77
CA LEU A 707 -31.23 10.45 4.36
C LEU A 707 -32.16 10.52 3.14
N ASP A 708 -33.11 11.45 3.17
CA ASP A 708 -34.15 11.64 2.14
C ASP A 708 -33.57 11.89 0.72
N ASN A 709 -32.31 12.31 0.60
CA ASN A 709 -31.64 12.68 -0.66
C ASN A 709 -30.49 11.74 -1.08
N SER A 710 -30.35 10.55 -0.49
CA SER A 710 -29.24 9.63 -0.76
C SER A 710 -29.07 9.26 -2.25
N TYR A 711 -30.19 9.04 -2.95
CA TYR A 711 -30.17 8.75 -4.39
C TYR A 711 -29.66 9.92 -5.24
N GLU A 712 -29.88 11.17 -4.82
CA GLU A 712 -29.35 12.34 -5.53
C GLU A 712 -27.82 12.39 -5.42
N HIS A 713 -27.29 12.15 -4.23
CA HIS A 713 -25.84 12.11 -3.99
C HIS A 713 -25.16 11.07 -4.88
N ASP A 714 -25.67 9.84 -4.91
CA ASP A 714 -25.14 8.76 -5.75
C ASP A 714 -25.17 9.12 -7.23
N ASN A 715 -26.25 9.75 -7.69
CA ASN A 715 -26.38 10.22 -9.08
C ASN A 715 -25.41 11.35 -9.43
N GLU A 716 -25.22 12.31 -8.52
CA GLU A 716 -24.26 13.42 -8.69
C GLU A 716 -22.83 12.90 -8.79
N LEU A 717 -22.43 12.04 -7.85
CA LEU A 717 -21.11 11.43 -7.81
C LEU A 717 -20.85 10.63 -9.10
N ALA A 718 -21.76 9.73 -9.46
CA ALA A 718 -21.63 8.89 -10.65
C ALA A 718 -21.58 9.74 -11.93
N THR A 719 -22.42 10.77 -12.07
CA THR A 719 -22.42 11.66 -13.24
C THR A 719 -21.08 12.38 -13.39
N LEU A 720 -20.55 12.91 -12.29
CA LEU A 720 -19.27 13.61 -12.29
C LEU A 720 -18.12 12.67 -12.69
N VAL A 721 -17.96 11.55 -11.96
CA VAL A 721 -16.79 10.70 -12.15
C VAL A 721 -16.80 10.02 -13.51
N VAL A 722 -17.97 9.63 -14.02
CA VAL A 722 -18.14 9.13 -15.39
C VAL A 722 -17.75 10.21 -16.41
N GLY A 723 -18.14 11.47 -16.20
CA GLY A 723 -17.82 12.56 -17.12
C GLY A 723 -16.36 12.98 -17.17
N LEU A 724 -15.63 12.73 -16.09
CA LEU A 724 -14.18 12.92 -16.01
C LEU A 724 -13.40 11.75 -16.62
N SER A 725 -14.01 10.56 -16.72
CA SER A 725 -13.33 9.33 -17.09
C SER A 725 -13.21 9.12 -18.59
N ASP A 726 -12.06 8.62 -19.03
CA ASP A 726 -11.93 7.97 -20.34
C ASP A 726 -12.35 6.49 -20.23
N VAL A 727 -12.05 5.86 -19.09
CA VAL A 727 -12.44 4.49 -18.75
C VAL A 727 -13.15 4.44 -17.40
N THR A 728 -14.34 3.85 -17.36
CA THR A 728 -15.10 3.59 -16.14
C THR A 728 -15.16 2.09 -15.86
N ILE A 729 -14.72 1.67 -14.68
CA ILE A 729 -14.81 0.29 -14.19
C ILE A 729 -16.04 0.21 -13.28
N VAL A 730 -17.04 -0.57 -13.67
CA VAL A 730 -18.21 -0.85 -12.83
C VAL A 730 -17.97 -2.16 -12.09
N ASN A 731 -17.66 -2.06 -10.80
CA ASN A 731 -17.35 -3.18 -9.93
C ASN A 731 -18.64 -3.72 -9.28
N VAL A 732 -18.92 -5.00 -9.52
CA VAL A 732 -20.12 -5.71 -9.10
C VAL A 732 -19.71 -6.90 -8.22
N ALA A 733 -20.33 -7.04 -7.06
CA ALA A 733 -20.11 -8.22 -6.23
C ALA A 733 -20.89 -9.43 -6.77
N MET A 734 -20.18 -10.53 -7.06
CA MET A 734 -20.76 -11.79 -7.52
C MET A 734 -21.65 -11.60 -8.77
N GLU A 735 -22.65 -12.46 -8.94
CA GLU A 735 -23.67 -12.41 -9.99
C GLU A 735 -25.00 -11.86 -9.42
N ASN A 736 -24.95 -10.79 -8.63
CA ASN A 736 -26.15 -10.21 -8.02
C ASN A 736 -26.92 -9.32 -9.02
N SER A 737 -27.96 -9.88 -9.65
CA SER A 737 -28.78 -9.18 -10.64
C SER A 737 -29.49 -7.94 -10.11
N THR A 738 -29.79 -7.88 -8.81
CA THR A 738 -30.49 -6.74 -8.19
C THR A 738 -29.55 -5.56 -8.03
N GLU A 739 -28.35 -5.82 -7.51
CA GLU A 739 -27.29 -4.82 -7.35
C GLU A 739 -26.85 -4.26 -8.71
N MET A 740 -26.76 -5.13 -9.73
CA MET A 740 -26.51 -4.68 -11.09
C MET A 740 -27.57 -3.71 -11.58
N LYS A 741 -28.87 -4.05 -11.50
CA LYS A 741 -29.95 -3.13 -11.95
C LYS A 741 -29.87 -1.76 -11.28
N ASP A 742 -29.58 -1.78 -9.99
CA ASP A 742 -29.50 -0.60 -9.15
C ASP A 742 -28.34 0.34 -9.52
N ILE A 743 -27.12 -0.18 -9.69
CA ILE A 743 -25.98 0.61 -10.16
C ILE A 743 -26.20 1.06 -11.60
N LEU A 744 -26.73 0.17 -12.44
CA LEU A 744 -26.89 0.42 -13.87
C LEU A 744 -27.87 1.56 -14.15
N GLN A 745 -28.95 1.71 -13.39
CA GLN A 745 -29.84 2.86 -13.54
C GLN A 745 -29.08 4.18 -13.35
N ILE A 746 -28.30 4.28 -12.27
CA ILE A 746 -27.50 5.47 -11.94
C ILE A 746 -26.48 5.76 -13.06
N VAL A 747 -25.76 4.72 -13.47
CA VAL A 747 -24.67 4.80 -14.45
C VAL A 747 -25.20 5.09 -15.87
N VAL A 748 -26.34 4.54 -16.28
CA VAL A 748 -26.97 4.81 -17.58
C VAL A 748 -27.39 6.27 -17.70
N HIS A 749 -27.96 6.86 -16.65
CA HIS A 749 -28.27 8.30 -16.62
C HIS A 749 -27.01 9.15 -16.78
N ALA A 750 -25.92 8.79 -16.11
CA ALA A 750 -24.63 9.46 -16.28
C ALA A 750 -24.13 9.39 -17.73
N PHE A 751 -24.19 8.22 -18.39
CA PHE A 751 -23.75 8.08 -19.79
C PHE A 751 -24.62 8.83 -20.78
N LEU A 752 -25.95 8.85 -20.59
CA LEU A 752 -26.87 9.62 -21.43
C LEU A 752 -26.52 11.10 -21.44
N ARG A 753 -26.19 11.66 -20.27
CA ARG A 753 -25.75 13.04 -20.11
C ARG A 753 -24.36 13.26 -20.73
N MET A 754 -23.46 12.29 -20.65
CA MET A 754 -22.14 12.40 -21.28
C MET A 754 -22.19 12.40 -22.81
N LYS A 755 -23.15 11.68 -23.40
CA LYS A 755 -23.38 11.72 -24.85
C LYS A 755 -23.73 13.14 -25.33
N GLU A 756 -24.48 13.91 -24.55
CA GLU A 756 -24.84 15.30 -24.93
C GLU A 756 -23.65 16.23 -25.02
N VAL A 757 -22.65 16.02 -24.16
CA VAL A 757 -21.39 16.78 -24.21
C VAL A 757 -20.41 16.20 -25.24
N GLY A 758 -20.86 15.25 -26.08
CA GLY A 758 -20.08 14.64 -27.15
C GLY A 758 -19.06 13.61 -26.67
N LYS A 759 -19.14 13.16 -25.41
CA LYS A 759 -18.26 12.14 -24.86
C LYS A 759 -18.94 10.76 -24.90
N LYS A 760 -18.17 9.74 -25.25
CA LYS A 760 -18.55 8.34 -25.11
C LYS A 760 -17.47 7.63 -24.31
N PRO A 761 -17.53 7.64 -22.97
CA PRO A 761 -16.55 6.92 -22.17
C PRO A 761 -16.65 5.42 -22.46
N LYS A 762 -15.58 4.69 -22.15
CA LYS A 762 -15.53 3.24 -22.24
C LYS A 762 -15.85 2.62 -20.88
N CYS A 763 -16.66 1.56 -20.85
CA CYS A 763 -16.99 0.85 -19.61
C CYS A 763 -16.52 -0.59 -19.63
N VAL A 764 -16.13 -1.04 -18.46
CA VAL A 764 -15.85 -2.44 -18.17
C VAL A 764 -16.61 -2.84 -16.91
N PHE A 765 -17.40 -3.92 -16.98
CA PHE A 765 -18.01 -4.56 -15.83
C PHE A 765 -17.06 -5.58 -15.23
N VAL A 766 -16.84 -5.50 -13.93
CA VAL A 766 -15.98 -6.42 -13.18
C VAL A 766 -16.82 -7.16 -12.16
N HIS A 767 -16.99 -8.46 -12.38
CA HIS A 767 -17.69 -9.37 -11.49
C HIS A 767 -16.70 -10.01 -10.53
N GLN A 768 -16.78 -9.64 -9.26
CA GLN A 768 -15.91 -10.15 -8.20
C GLN A 768 -16.38 -11.51 -7.68
N ASN A 769 -15.45 -12.34 -7.20
CA ASN A 769 -15.72 -13.67 -6.61
C ASN A 769 -16.35 -14.68 -7.57
N VAL A 770 -16.03 -14.62 -8.86
CA VAL A 770 -16.48 -15.59 -9.87
C VAL A 770 -15.28 -16.47 -10.25
N SER A 771 -15.29 -17.72 -9.79
CA SER A 771 -14.16 -18.66 -9.95
C SER A 771 -14.45 -19.88 -10.82
N ASP A 772 -15.70 -20.09 -11.25
CA ASP A 772 -16.07 -21.25 -12.09
C ASP A 772 -15.51 -21.06 -13.51
N VAL A 773 -14.75 -22.04 -14.00
CA VAL A 773 -14.19 -22.05 -15.36
C VAL A 773 -15.30 -21.98 -16.43
N SER A 774 -16.48 -22.51 -16.11
CA SER A 774 -17.65 -22.45 -16.99
C SER A 774 -18.37 -21.10 -16.96
N ALA A 775 -18.01 -20.18 -16.07
CA ALA A 775 -18.63 -18.86 -15.99
C ALA A 775 -18.50 -18.10 -17.32
N HIS A 776 -17.38 -18.21 -18.04
CA HIS A 776 -17.24 -17.52 -19.32
C HIS A 776 -18.23 -18.01 -20.38
N GLU A 777 -18.53 -19.31 -20.42
CA GLU A 777 -19.40 -19.93 -21.43
C GLU A 777 -20.88 -19.92 -21.02
N LYS A 778 -21.19 -20.21 -19.75
CA LYS A 778 -22.56 -20.11 -19.21
C LYS A 778 -23.07 -18.67 -19.22
N ASN A 779 -22.17 -17.71 -18.97
CA ASN A 779 -22.54 -16.29 -18.95
C ASN A 779 -22.67 -15.70 -20.35
N LEU A 780 -22.50 -16.46 -21.45
CA LEU A 780 -22.81 -15.94 -22.80
C LEU A 780 -24.31 -15.62 -22.92
N ARG A 781 -25.16 -16.41 -22.25
CA ARG A 781 -26.59 -16.10 -22.08
C ARG A 781 -26.81 -14.90 -21.16
N ASP A 782 -26.08 -14.83 -20.06
CA ASP A 782 -26.23 -13.75 -19.08
C ASP A 782 -25.67 -12.41 -19.60
N ARG A 783 -24.67 -12.41 -20.48
CA ARG A 783 -24.18 -11.22 -21.20
C ARG A 783 -25.22 -10.68 -22.16
N LYS A 784 -25.92 -11.56 -22.89
CA LYS A 784 -27.05 -11.15 -23.75
C LYS A 784 -28.19 -10.59 -22.92
N LEU A 785 -28.54 -11.26 -21.82
CA LEU A 785 -29.56 -10.78 -20.89
C LEU A 785 -29.17 -9.44 -20.25
N LEU A 786 -27.91 -9.27 -19.86
CA LEU A 786 -27.37 -8.02 -19.33
C LEU A 786 -27.47 -6.90 -20.37
N LEU A 787 -27.09 -7.16 -21.63
CA LEU A 787 -27.22 -6.18 -22.70
C LEU A 787 -28.68 -5.82 -22.99
N GLU A 788 -29.59 -6.80 -22.98
CA GLU A 788 -31.04 -6.55 -23.10
C GLU A 788 -31.54 -5.66 -21.97
N GLN A 789 -31.18 -5.97 -20.72
CA GLN A 789 -31.50 -5.16 -19.55
C GLN A 789 -30.91 -3.74 -19.64
N LEU A 790 -29.66 -3.61 -20.10
CA LEU A 790 -29.02 -2.32 -20.34
C LEU A 790 -29.77 -1.51 -21.40
N ASN A 791 -30.22 -2.14 -22.48
CA ASN A 791 -31.02 -1.48 -23.51
C ASN A 791 -32.38 -1.02 -22.96
N GLU A 792 -33.06 -1.85 -22.18
CA GLU A 792 -34.33 -1.50 -21.53
C GLU A 792 -34.16 -0.31 -20.56
N MET A 793 -33.13 -0.35 -19.72
CA MET A 793 -32.81 0.75 -18.80
C MET A 793 -32.43 2.02 -19.56
N THR A 794 -31.66 1.90 -20.65
CA THR A 794 -31.32 3.04 -21.52
C THR A 794 -32.57 3.67 -22.12
N GLN A 795 -33.52 2.87 -22.60
CA GLN A 795 -34.78 3.37 -23.13
C GLN A 795 -35.64 4.06 -22.05
N ALA A 796 -35.70 3.49 -20.85
CA ALA A 796 -36.42 4.08 -19.73
C ALA A 796 -35.82 5.43 -19.32
N ALA A 797 -34.50 5.48 -19.13
CA ALA A 797 -33.77 6.70 -18.79
C ALA A 797 -33.86 7.76 -19.90
N ALA A 798 -33.77 7.34 -21.16
CA ALA A 798 -33.94 8.19 -22.33
C ALA A 798 -35.35 8.82 -22.39
N ARG A 799 -36.41 8.07 -22.07
CA ARG A 799 -37.78 8.61 -21.97
C ARG A 799 -37.90 9.64 -20.85
N MET A 800 -37.33 9.35 -19.67
CA MET A 800 -37.33 10.28 -18.54
C MET A 800 -36.61 11.60 -18.87
N GLU A 801 -35.53 11.53 -19.64
CA GLU A 801 -34.77 12.72 -20.09
C GLU A 801 -35.29 13.34 -21.40
N LYS A 802 -36.42 12.86 -21.95
CA LYS A 802 -37.01 13.32 -23.23
C LYS A 802 -36.09 13.15 -24.47
N LYS A 803 -35.31 12.06 -24.52
CA LYS A 803 -34.30 11.73 -25.55
C LYS A 803 -34.51 10.36 -26.17
N GLU A 804 -35.71 10.10 -26.70
CA GLU A 804 -36.14 8.78 -27.19
C GLU A 804 -35.35 8.23 -28.40
N GLU A 805 -34.45 9.04 -28.96
CA GLU A 805 -33.50 8.64 -30.00
C GLU A 805 -32.48 7.59 -29.56
N ASN A 806 -32.19 7.49 -28.24
CA ASN A 806 -31.30 6.48 -27.68
C ASN A 806 -32.07 5.19 -27.39
N LYS A 807 -31.83 4.13 -28.16
CA LYS A 807 -32.57 2.86 -28.07
C LYS A 807 -31.74 1.71 -27.53
N SER A 808 -30.42 1.82 -27.61
CA SER A 808 -29.46 0.82 -27.14
C SER A 808 -28.39 1.44 -26.25
N PHE A 809 -27.83 0.63 -25.36
CA PHE A 809 -26.73 1.02 -24.48
C PHE A 809 -25.47 1.42 -25.27
N THR A 810 -25.23 0.78 -26.42
CA THR A 810 -24.15 1.13 -27.34
C THR A 810 -24.33 2.49 -28.01
N ASP A 811 -25.55 3.06 -27.99
CA ASP A 811 -25.79 4.41 -28.51
C ASP A 811 -25.15 5.47 -27.61
N VAL A 812 -25.08 5.21 -26.30
CA VAL A 812 -24.60 6.14 -25.26
C VAL A 812 -23.15 5.89 -24.86
N MET A 813 -22.62 4.69 -25.15
CA MET A 813 -21.33 4.25 -24.64
C MET A 813 -20.62 3.28 -25.59
N GLU A 814 -19.28 3.29 -25.57
CA GLU A 814 -18.48 2.23 -26.18
C GLU A 814 -18.44 0.99 -25.27
N TYR A 815 -19.20 -0.04 -25.65
CA TYR A 815 -19.30 -1.31 -24.93
C TYR A 815 -19.29 -2.49 -25.90
N SER A 816 -18.55 -3.54 -25.55
CA SER A 816 -18.53 -4.82 -26.25
C SER A 816 -18.89 -5.94 -25.27
N PRO A 817 -19.93 -6.75 -25.53
CA PRO A 817 -20.29 -7.87 -24.66
C PRO A 817 -19.16 -8.88 -24.47
N ASP A 818 -18.29 -9.04 -25.48
CA ASP A 818 -17.22 -10.04 -25.47
C ASP A 818 -16.01 -9.59 -24.63
N THR A 819 -15.68 -8.30 -24.66
CA THR A 819 -14.48 -7.75 -23.98
C THR A 819 -14.80 -6.89 -22.76
N GLY A 820 -16.06 -6.48 -22.58
CA GLY A 820 -16.52 -5.54 -21.57
C GLY A 820 -16.98 -6.16 -20.25
N ASN A 821 -16.94 -7.50 -20.12
CA ASN A 821 -17.27 -8.19 -18.86
C ASN A 821 -16.07 -9.02 -18.40
N TRP A 822 -15.58 -8.74 -17.19
CA TRP A 822 -14.49 -9.48 -16.58
C TRP A 822 -14.98 -10.22 -15.35
N TYR A 823 -14.58 -11.48 -15.25
CA TYR A 823 -14.91 -12.35 -14.13
C TYR A 823 -13.62 -12.61 -13.38
N ILE A 824 -13.55 -12.10 -12.15
CA ILE A 824 -12.36 -12.17 -11.32
C ILE A 824 -12.63 -13.14 -10.16
N PRO A 825 -11.73 -14.09 -9.86
CA PRO A 825 -11.83 -14.99 -8.72
C PRO A 825 -11.92 -14.26 -7.37
N GLY A 826 -12.11 -15.01 -6.29
CA GLY A 826 -12.06 -14.42 -4.95
C GLY A 826 -10.65 -13.98 -4.55
N LEU A 827 -10.57 -12.89 -3.77
CA LEU A 827 -9.31 -12.29 -3.31
C LEU A 827 -8.45 -13.29 -2.50
N TRP A 828 -9.07 -14.07 -1.61
CA TRP A 828 -8.36 -14.96 -0.69
C TRP A 828 -8.36 -16.41 -1.19
N ASN A 829 -7.21 -17.07 -1.09
CA ASN A 829 -7.10 -18.52 -1.29
C ASN A 829 -7.30 -19.27 0.03
N GLY A 830 -8.55 -19.40 0.46
CA GLY A 830 -8.95 -20.02 1.72
C GLY A 830 -9.64 -19.05 2.67
N ASN A 831 -9.65 -19.39 3.96
CA ASN A 831 -10.32 -18.59 4.99
C ASN A 831 -9.33 -17.65 5.71
N PRO A 832 -9.52 -16.32 5.65
CA PRO A 832 -8.78 -15.38 6.49
C PRO A 832 -8.89 -15.72 7.99
N PRO A 833 -7.87 -15.40 8.82
CA PRO A 833 -6.78 -14.46 8.53
C PRO A 833 -5.48 -15.09 8.05
N MET A 834 -5.37 -16.42 8.02
CA MET A 834 -4.18 -17.14 7.56
C MET A 834 -4.19 -17.49 6.07
N ALA A 835 -5.27 -17.13 5.35
CA ALA A 835 -5.31 -17.29 3.90
C ALA A 835 -4.39 -16.27 3.21
N PRO A 836 -3.56 -16.69 2.25
CA PRO A 836 -2.86 -15.76 1.37
C PRO A 836 -3.80 -15.22 0.27
N VAL A 837 -3.39 -14.16 -0.39
CA VAL A 837 -4.06 -13.69 -1.61
C VAL A 837 -3.98 -14.76 -2.70
N SER A 838 -5.07 -14.90 -3.46
CA SER A 838 -5.21 -15.87 -4.54
C SER A 838 -4.34 -15.49 -5.74
N ALA A 839 -3.49 -16.41 -6.19
CA ALA A 839 -2.74 -16.24 -7.44
C ALA A 839 -3.70 -16.01 -8.62
N GLY A 840 -4.82 -16.73 -8.66
CA GLY A 840 -5.82 -16.56 -9.72
C GLY A 840 -6.47 -15.19 -9.71
N TYR A 841 -6.60 -14.54 -8.55
CA TYR A 841 -7.04 -13.15 -8.45
C TYR A 841 -5.98 -12.21 -9.02
N SER A 842 -4.75 -12.29 -8.53
CA SER A 842 -3.66 -11.40 -8.93
C SER A 842 -3.36 -11.49 -10.43
N GLU A 843 -3.29 -12.70 -11.00
CA GLU A 843 -3.04 -12.90 -12.43
C GLU A 843 -4.22 -12.38 -13.28
N ALA A 844 -5.46 -12.69 -12.91
CA ALA A 844 -6.63 -12.19 -13.63
C ALA A 844 -6.69 -10.66 -13.63
N VAL A 845 -6.48 -10.02 -12.47
CA VAL A 845 -6.47 -8.55 -12.35
C VAL A 845 -5.38 -7.93 -13.23
N TYR A 846 -4.21 -8.54 -13.26
CA TYR A 846 -3.06 -8.03 -13.99
C TYR A 846 -3.17 -8.20 -15.51
N GLU A 847 -3.66 -9.34 -15.99
CA GLU A 847 -4.00 -9.50 -17.42
C GLU A 847 -4.97 -8.41 -17.88
N LYS A 848 -5.90 -8.01 -17.01
CA LYS A 848 -6.91 -7.00 -17.32
C LYS A 848 -6.40 -5.57 -17.22
N SER A 849 -5.50 -5.25 -16.29
CA SER A 849 -4.89 -3.91 -16.22
C SER A 849 -4.13 -3.56 -17.51
N TYR A 850 -3.53 -4.57 -18.16
CA TYR A 850 -2.91 -4.47 -19.48
C TYR A 850 -3.89 -4.18 -20.63
N LEU A 851 -5.13 -4.69 -20.57
CA LEU A 851 -6.12 -4.53 -21.65
C LEU A 851 -6.82 -3.17 -21.62
N LEU A 852 -6.83 -2.48 -20.48
CA LEU A 852 -7.52 -1.19 -20.33
C LEU A 852 -7.04 -0.13 -21.32
N PRO A 853 -5.72 0.12 -21.44
CA PRO A 853 -5.25 1.25 -22.21
C PRO A 853 -4.86 0.89 -23.67
N LYS A 854 -4.68 -0.41 -24.02
CA LYS A 854 -4.41 -0.84 -25.42
C LYS A 854 -5.62 -0.78 -26.35
N ASN A 855 -6.82 -0.90 -25.81
CA ASN A 855 -8.06 -0.95 -26.58
C ASN A 855 -8.67 0.46 -26.74
N GLN A 856 -7.85 1.48 -26.98
CA GLN A 856 -8.30 2.82 -27.33
C GLN A 856 -8.18 3.02 -28.85
N SER A 857 -9.25 3.50 -29.47
CA SER A 857 -9.21 3.97 -30.84
C SER A 857 -8.33 5.23 -30.93
N GLN A 858 -7.56 5.36 -32.01
CA GLN A 858 -6.61 6.46 -32.22
C GLN A 858 -7.26 7.87 -32.28
N ASP A 859 -8.60 7.95 -32.23
CA ASP A 859 -9.41 9.17 -32.36
C ASP A 859 -9.95 9.72 -31.02
N SER A 860 -9.58 9.16 -29.85
CA SER A 860 -10.01 9.71 -28.57
C SER A 860 -9.26 11.01 -28.24
N ASN A 861 -9.97 12.14 -28.27
CA ASN A 861 -9.47 13.40 -27.73
C ASN A 861 -9.17 13.22 -26.24
N THR A 862 -7.89 13.01 -25.89
CA THR A 862 -7.41 12.93 -24.49
C THR A 862 -8.00 14.06 -23.66
N THR A 863 -8.65 13.71 -22.56
CA THR A 863 -9.42 14.62 -21.73
C THR A 863 -8.51 15.71 -21.12
N GLN A 864 -8.73 16.98 -21.47
CA GLN A 864 -8.20 18.08 -20.66
C GLN A 864 -8.99 18.11 -19.35
N LEU A 865 -8.37 17.68 -18.25
CA LEU A 865 -9.02 17.55 -16.94
C LEU A 865 -9.66 18.88 -16.50
N LEU A 866 -8.98 20.00 -16.71
CA LEU A 866 -9.45 21.35 -16.33
C LEU A 866 -10.73 21.77 -17.06
N SER A 867 -10.83 21.53 -18.38
CA SER A 867 -12.07 21.85 -19.11
C SER A 867 -13.20 20.89 -18.73
N SER A 868 -12.87 19.65 -18.39
CA SER A 868 -13.86 18.63 -18.03
C SER A 868 -14.40 18.80 -16.62
N VAL A 869 -13.58 19.20 -15.64
CA VAL A 869 -14.06 19.51 -14.28
C VAL A 869 -15.05 20.68 -14.33
N CYS A 870 -14.77 21.75 -15.08
CA CYS A 870 -15.72 22.86 -15.22
C CYS A 870 -17.03 22.46 -15.92
N VAL A 871 -16.97 21.62 -16.98
CA VAL A 871 -18.15 21.17 -17.76
C VAL A 871 -18.93 20.04 -17.09
N CYS A 872 -18.29 19.21 -16.27
CA CYS A 872 -18.91 18.05 -15.61
C CYS A 872 -19.33 18.34 -14.17
N THR A 873 -19.18 19.59 -13.69
CA THR A 873 -19.79 19.98 -12.42
C THR A 873 -21.29 19.68 -12.45
N PRO A 874 -21.84 19.00 -11.42
CA PRO A 874 -23.26 18.65 -11.36
C PRO A 874 -24.18 19.88 -11.48
N TYR A 875 -23.63 21.05 -11.21
CA TYR A 875 -24.22 22.37 -11.30
C TYR A 875 -24.43 22.90 -12.73
N SER A 876 -23.58 22.55 -13.68
CA SER A 876 -23.64 23.12 -15.04
C SER A 876 -24.71 22.46 -15.93
N GLN A 877 -25.14 21.24 -15.61
CA GLN A 877 -26.12 20.50 -16.42
C GLN A 877 -27.57 20.63 -15.92
N ALA A 878 -27.80 21.21 -14.74
CA ALA A 878 -29.16 21.45 -14.23
C ALA A 878 -29.91 22.58 -14.98
N SER A 879 -29.24 23.36 -15.85
CA SER A 879 -29.79 24.57 -16.45
C SER A 879 -30.81 24.37 -17.59
N ARG A 880 -31.27 23.14 -17.89
CA ARG A 880 -32.19 22.88 -19.02
C ARG A 880 -33.37 21.94 -18.79
N VAL A 881 -33.78 21.70 -17.54
CA VAL A 881 -35.07 21.05 -17.28
C VAL A 881 -35.89 21.90 -16.33
N THR A 882 -36.60 22.87 -16.90
CA THR A 882 -37.83 23.38 -16.29
C THR A 882 -38.81 22.21 -16.15
N VAL A 883 -38.98 21.73 -14.91
CA VAL A 883 -40.11 20.88 -14.54
C VAL A 883 -41.36 21.75 -14.60
N SER A 884 -42.06 21.72 -15.73
CA SER A 884 -43.45 22.14 -15.79
C SER A 884 -44.35 20.94 -15.52
N GLY A 885 -44.97 20.94 -14.33
CA GLY A 885 -46.28 20.33 -14.00
C GLY A 885 -46.46 18.85 -14.29
#